data_AF-A0A450W480-F1
#
_entry.id   AF-A0A450W480-F1
#
_cell.length_a   1.000
_cell.length_b   1.000
_cell.length_c   1.000
_cell.angle_alpha   90.00
_cell.angle_beta   90.00
_cell.angle_gamma   90.00
#
_symmetry.space_group_name_H-M   'P 1'
#
loop_
_entity.id
_entity.type
_entity.pdbx_description
1 polymer ?
#
loop_
_entity_poly.entity_id
_entity_poly.type
_entity_poly.pdbx_seq_one_letter_code
_entity_poly.pdbx_strand_id
1 'polypeptide(L)'
;MAKTSTRSASEIVQLIGAFIAIITALMSVWGWLGEKLPWLREQSDNPAFVWLFWVGIAALLAVGLSLLWRGLSRKSRLLRPEALRLDPDNPDHLRGREEDIQRLSGAVTTLPLVFLEGESGAGKSALIRSGLLPAIKNADSPSLLPVYLNTYSGDWESGVVEPLVFAFWRELGETRRVRLGITKLDELRSELPWIEPSVGCEGALFHRIGNELGLIPLLIFDQFDDYQLAHNDRFSRQGRWISADELATENGFWRAIRAELERGAIHCLFITRRDMSGRLEAVRFLAPQLHFLDRVQPAYMGALLAELVTPGGEGTPVISHPRAGWESLKDRLIRDLSAEGLILPIQARVVFDGLIKFEWPSYLNIRAYEREGGIKGLEAATIESAVSAAASAADISESRVLDALLQLVDETNPELPKSRTASQEELLGAARIDRDTDFSRGSRMLGTLTQKGVIQPCMDEALEDTERRWSLYHDYLARAVLSAHRRADRWQRLLKEKRQAFQDAANWRARWRALLSPWEQLKLIWPTLRGRVRWGEGKYGGFALWSITLRFFFPLLVILGLGVVGVDRGLDWQARMEAERILAAIRAGVGSSRQASVSLPKDEEYRQLRILAAARPRLKRAFVELSLTDTASQSEVLYHVEAIYQSLVGLDPDYELHTAFHELALRDKPLTPYSAALAALTHQTLPQTEPQQTVRIANALLEAIEENSASALVFVFESFLRTLGDQLPAKQTGIIAQRLVAMVRDASEEYEIEEHVSLLLSLGERLPPEQAEATARHLVGVMRAPSNEAFFKMFPHMFTRSLANLAGQLPPEYTKAAAQRLVEVISTTTDVNELYGLTLALGRLGEKLPMEQAEVAARRLVEVMGDTKYVWSLNHLGSALRDLGKRLPRERALSVGNYLLSVGTKGEATKRKPFSASIFLSTSAGLGMHLGTELAEAVAQTLVAVMGEITDADNLEKIVLTLVGLGEQLPQEYVEAAAQRLIAVMNPKVAEADLGKIISALNYLDERLPVELADAALLRLVEVIHESGRVWYPSAFASPLRELSGRLSARAAEAAAQRLMEMIANADRWQHDRLGLLVLSLSERLPTKQTEEIVRRLLEKGGITANQDKFTLFAEALAKLPLPPNPDAMDSAIDLLQSPVAYDHRHFKKTRTDLLRYYSRLAGLEEEQWFKTTDDFIAWVRIHRPDLDLMRPPRNPFLPDDSPPTVMP
;
A
#
# COMPACT_ATOMS: atom_id res chain seq x y z
N MET A 1 26.88 46.84 -19.96
CA MET A 1 26.32 46.70 -21.32
C MET A 1 26.16 45.22 -21.66
N ALA A 2 24.93 44.72 -21.76
CA ALA A 2 24.49 43.70 -22.71
C ALA A 2 22.97 43.50 -22.48
N LYS A 3 22.17 43.91 -23.46
CA LYS A 3 20.70 44.00 -23.44
C LYS A 3 20.04 42.72 -22.90
N THR A 4 19.45 42.81 -21.72
CA THR A 4 18.45 41.86 -21.24
C THR A 4 17.22 41.98 -22.12
N SER A 5 16.89 40.87 -22.80
CA SER A 5 15.68 40.71 -23.60
C SER A 5 14.45 41.00 -22.74
N THR A 6 13.81 42.14 -22.97
CA THR A 6 12.47 42.45 -22.48
C THR A 6 11.48 41.52 -23.19
N ARG A 7 11.12 40.41 -22.54
CA ARG A 7 9.94 39.63 -22.95
C ARG A 7 8.72 40.55 -22.92
N SER A 8 7.86 40.47 -23.93
CA SER A 8 6.67 41.33 -24.02
C SER A 8 5.77 41.08 -22.81
N ALA A 9 5.14 42.14 -22.29
CA ALA A 9 4.23 42.05 -21.14
C ALA A 9 3.12 41.00 -21.34
N SER A 10 2.75 40.71 -22.60
CA SER A 10 1.80 39.65 -22.96
C SER A 10 2.26 38.23 -22.60
N GLU A 11 3.56 37.91 -22.73
CA GLU A 11 4.08 36.58 -22.37
C GLU A 11 4.08 36.37 -20.84
N ILE A 12 4.33 37.44 -20.08
CA ILE A 12 4.30 37.41 -18.61
C ILE A 12 2.86 37.21 -18.11
N VAL A 13 1.89 37.89 -18.72
CA VAL A 13 0.46 37.75 -18.39
C VAL A 13 -0.06 36.34 -18.71
N GLN A 14 0.34 35.74 -19.83
CA GLN A 14 -0.03 34.36 -20.16
C GLN A 14 0.59 33.34 -19.21
N LEU A 15 1.82 33.58 -18.75
CA LEU A 15 2.50 32.70 -17.78
C LEU A 15 1.84 32.78 -16.39
N ILE A 16 1.40 33.97 -15.97
CA ILE A 16 0.61 34.17 -14.74
C ILE A 16 -0.76 33.49 -14.87
N GLY A 17 -1.44 33.64 -16.01
CA GLY A 17 -2.72 32.98 -16.26
C GLY A 17 -2.64 31.45 -16.23
N ALA A 18 -1.61 30.87 -16.84
CA ALA A 18 -1.36 29.43 -16.79
C ALA A 18 -1.04 28.94 -15.36
N PHE A 19 -0.29 29.74 -14.59
CA PHE A 19 0.03 29.42 -13.21
C PHE A 19 -1.21 29.42 -12.31
N ILE A 20 -2.10 30.41 -12.48
CA ILE A 20 -3.39 30.47 -11.79
C ILE A 20 -4.25 29.26 -12.17
N ALA A 21 -4.35 28.92 -13.46
CA ALA A 21 -5.14 27.76 -13.90
C ALA A 21 -4.64 26.42 -13.32
N ILE A 22 -3.33 26.24 -13.21
CA ILE A 22 -2.72 25.06 -12.61
C ILE A 22 -3.00 24.98 -11.10
N ILE A 23 -2.93 26.12 -10.39
CA ILE A 23 -3.29 26.18 -8.96
C ILE A 23 -4.77 25.84 -8.77
N THR A 24 -5.65 26.41 -9.59
CA THR A 24 -7.09 26.12 -9.53
C THR A 24 -7.38 24.65 -9.80
N ALA A 25 -6.73 24.05 -10.81
CA ALA A 25 -6.87 22.63 -11.11
C ALA A 25 -6.34 21.74 -9.98
N LEU A 26 -5.21 22.10 -9.36
CA LEU A 26 -4.66 21.38 -8.19
C LEU A 26 -5.58 21.47 -6.97
N MET A 27 -6.22 22.61 -6.73
CA MET A 27 -7.23 22.75 -5.67
C MET A 27 -8.49 21.93 -5.97
N SER A 28 -8.92 21.85 -7.22
CA SER A 28 -10.04 20.98 -7.63
C SER A 28 -9.70 19.49 -7.48
N VAL A 29 -8.47 19.09 -7.83
CA VAL A 29 -7.96 17.72 -7.65
C VAL A 29 -7.82 17.38 -6.17
N TRP A 30 -7.40 18.33 -5.32
CA TRP A 30 -7.37 18.16 -3.86
C TRP A 30 -8.76 17.93 -3.28
N GLY A 31 -9.76 18.73 -3.70
CA GLY A 31 -11.16 18.52 -3.32
C GLY A 31 -11.68 17.16 -3.76
N TRP A 32 -11.37 16.74 -4.98
CA TRP A 32 -11.77 15.43 -5.51
C TRP A 32 -11.08 14.25 -4.81
N LEU A 33 -9.79 14.34 -4.50
CA LEU A 33 -9.06 13.31 -3.74
C LEU A 33 -9.58 13.18 -2.30
N GLY A 34 -9.96 14.30 -1.67
CA GLY A 34 -10.58 14.31 -0.35
C GLY A 34 -11.96 13.64 -0.31
N GLU A 35 -12.71 13.65 -1.42
CA GLU A 35 -13.97 12.91 -1.55
C GLU A 35 -13.78 11.40 -1.79
N LYS A 36 -12.69 11.01 -2.48
CA LYS A 36 -12.42 9.61 -2.86
C LYS A 36 -11.61 8.81 -1.82
N LEU A 37 -10.80 9.48 -1.00
CA LEU A 37 -9.90 8.85 -0.01
C LEU A 37 -10.14 9.46 1.38
N PRO A 38 -10.99 8.85 2.24
CA PRO A 38 -11.41 9.41 3.52
C PRO A 38 -10.25 9.75 4.48
N TRP A 39 -9.15 8.96 4.44
CA TRP A 39 -7.97 9.17 5.29
C TRP A 39 -7.21 10.47 4.99
N LEU A 40 -7.31 11.00 3.77
CA LEU A 40 -6.73 12.30 3.36
C LEU A 40 -7.47 13.48 4.01
N ARG A 41 -8.78 13.32 4.25
CA ARG A 41 -9.62 14.30 4.95
C ARG A 41 -9.37 14.32 6.46
N GLU A 42 -8.99 13.18 7.01
CA GLU A 42 -8.60 13.03 8.42
C GLU A 42 -7.21 13.63 8.70
N GLN A 43 -6.29 13.58 7.72
CA GLN A 43 -4.96 14.22 7.83
C GLN A 43 -4.94 15.69 7.40
N SER A 44 -5.97 16.20 6.70
CA SER A 44 -5.99 17.60 6.22
C SER A 44 -6.13 18.64 7.33
N ASP A 45 -6.53 18.22 8.53
CA ASP A 45 -6.57 19.10 9.71
C ASP A 45 -5.18 19.25 10.38
N ASN A 46 -4.19 18.46 9.96
CA ASN A 46 -2.81 18.59 10.45
C ASN A 46 -2.02 19.63 9.62
N PRO A 47 -1.69 20.81 10.18
CA PRO A 47 -1.04 21.89 9.45
C PRO A 47 0.35 21.50 8.92
N ALA A 48 1.04 20.55 9.55
CA ALA A 48 2.36 20.08 9.10
C ALA A 48 2.25 19.21 7.84
N PHE A 49 1.21 18.39 7.72
CA PHE A 49 0.98 17.56 6.54
C PHE A 49 0.58 18.42 5.32
N VAL A 50 -0.29 19.41 5.54
CA VAL A 50 -0.68 20.40 4.52
C VAL A 50 0.55 21.19 4.05
N TRP A 51 1.42 21.63 4.97
CA TRP A 51 2.68 22.29 4.61
C TRP A 51 3.62 21.40 3.80
N LEU A 52 3.85 20.15 4.21
CA LEU A 52 4.71 19.21 3.49
C LEU A 52 4.17 18.88 2.09
N PHE A 53 2.85 18.75 1.95
CA PHE A 53 2.19 18.53 0.67
C PHE A 53 2.38 19.72 -0.28
N TRP A 54 2.16 20.95 0.19
CA TRP A 54 2.36 22.16 -0.61
C TRP A 54 3.84 22.43 -0.94
N VAL A 55 4.77 22.11 -0.03
CA VAL A 55 6.21 22.17 -0.32
C VAL A 55 6.60 21.13 -1.37
N GLY A 56 6.04 19.91 -1.30
CA GLY A 56 6.22 18.87 -2.32
C GLY A 56 5.71 19.30 -3.70
N ILE A 57 4.52 19.89 -3.75
CA ILE A 57 3.95 20.46 -4.98
C ILE A 57 4.80 21.64 -5.49
N ALA A 58 5.23 22.55 -4.62
CA ALA A 58 6.08 23.67 -5.00
C ALA A 58 7.43 23.21 -5.56
N ALA A 59 8.02 22.16 -4.99
CA ALA A 59 9.23 21.53 -5.51
C ALA A 59 8.99 20.88 -6.88
N LEU A 60 7.88 20.14 -7.05
CA LEU A 60 7.50 19.55 -8.33
C LEU A 60 7.18 20.60 -9.40
N LEU A 61 6.53 21.70 -9.04
CA LEU A 61 6.28 22.83 -9.92
C LEU A 61 7.58 23.57 -10.25
N ALA A 62 8.50 23.75 -9.31
CA ALA A 62 9.80 24.35 -9.58
C ALA A 62 10.65 23.46 -10.50
N VAL A 63 10.62 22.14 -10.31
CA VAL A 63 11.26 21.15 -11.20
C VAL A 63 10.57 21.17 -12.56
N GLY A 64 9.24 21.14 -12.61
CA GLY A 64 8.43 21.21 -13.82
C GLY A 64 8.70 22.49 -14.61
N LEU A 65 8.69 23.65 -13.95
CA LEU A 65 9.01 24.95 -14.53
C LEU A 65 10.47 25.02 -14.97
N SER A 66 11.41 24.46 -14.21
CA SER A 66 12.82 24.32 -14.61
C SER A 66 12.98 23.46 -15.86
N LEU A 67 12.25 22.35 -15.96
CA LEU A 67 12.21 21.48 -17.13
C LEU A 67 11.55 22.16 -18.34
N LEU A 68 10.46 22.92 -18.11
CA LEU A 68 9.75 23.71 -19.13
C LEU A 68 10.60 24.87 -19.64
N TRP A 69 11.30 25.57 -18.74
CA TRP A 69 12.22 26.65 -19.09
C TRP A 69 13.46 26.12 -19.83
N ARG A 70 13.95 24.93 -19.44
CA ARG A 70 14.96 24.17 -20.19
C ARG A 70 14.44 23.64 -21.53
N GLY A 71 13.15 23.37 -21.66
CA GLY A 71 12.50 22.93 -22.91
C GLY A 71 12.32 24.08 -23.91
N LEU A 72 11.97 25.26 -23.41
CA LEU A 72 11.69 26.47 -24.20
C LEU A 72 12.92 27.31 -24.55
N SER A 73 14.08 27.07 -23.91
CA SER A 73 15.32 27.74 -24.33
C SER A 73 15.66 27.34 -25.78
N ARG A 74 15.89 28.35 -26.65
CA ARG A 74 16.38 28.13 -28.02
C ARG A 74 17.75 27.42 -27.95
N LYS A 75 17.93 26.33 -28.69
CA LYS A 75 19.16 25.51 -28.65
C LYS A 75 19.66 25.23 -30.05
N SER A 76 20.97 25.22 -30.23
CA SER A 76 21.59 24.91 -31.52
C SER A 76 21.43 23.42 -31.84
N ARG A 77 20.88 23.11 -33.02
CA ARG A 77 20.73 21.74 -33.54
C ARG A 77 21.19 21.67 -34.98
N LEU A 78 21.84 20.57 -35.32
CA LEU A 78 22.19 20.20 -36.68
C LEU A 78 20.92 19.71 -37.39
N LEU A 79 20.56 20.34 -38.51
CA LEU A 79 19.40 19.95 -39.32
C LEU A 79 19.81 19.09 -40.52
N ARG A 80 21.04 19.28 -41.02
CA ARG A 80 21.60 18.59 -42.18
C ARG A 80 22.92 17.90 -41.82
N PRO A 81 22.88 16.65 -41.34
CA PRO A 81 24.08 15.94 -40.91
C PRO A 81 25.10 15.68 -42.03
N GLU A 82 24.64 15.56 -43.27
CA GLU A 82 25.48 15.35 -44.45
C GLU A 82 26.48 16.48 -44.70
N ALA A 83 26.16 17.73 -44.32
CA ALA A 83 27.02 18.89 -44.54
C ALA A 83 28.31 18.88 -43.69
N LEU A 84 28.39 18.04 -42.65
CA LEU A 84 29.58 17.89 -41.80
C LEU A 84 30.49 16.72 -42.24
N ARG A 85 30.08 15.90 -43.22
CA ARG A 85 30.87 14.76 -43.67
C ARG A 85 31.97 15.19 -44.63
N LEU A 86 33.23 15.04 -44.19
CA LEU A 86 34.39 15.27 -45.05
C LEU A 86 34.65 14.03 -45.92
N ASP A 87 34.29 14.14 -47.19
CA ASP A 87 34.63 13.19 -48.23
C ASP A 87 36.05 13.48 -48.78
N PRO A 88 37.02 12.53 -48.72
CA PRO A 88 38.36 12.69 -49.28
C PRO A 88 38.39 12.79 -50.81
N ASP A 89 37.36 12.29 -51.50
CA ASP A 89 37.29 12.29 -52.96
C ASP A 89 36.60 13.56 -53.50
N ASN A 90 36.08 14.43 -52.63
CA ASN A 90 35.48 15.71 -53.01
C ASN A 90 36.51 16.86 -53.00
N PRO A 91 36.79 17.51 -54.16
CA PRO A 91 37.72 18.65 -54.25
C PRO A 91 37.34 19.83 -53.34
N ASP A 92 36.05 20.09 -53.13
CA ASP A 92 35.58 21.23 -52.33
C ASP A 92 35.97 21.11 -50.84
N HIS A 93 36.31 19.91 -50.39
CA HIS A 93 36.73 19.64 -49.02
C HIS A 93 38.25 19.79 -48.79
N LEU A 94 39.04 20.04 -49.84
CA LEU A 94 40.49 20.27 -49.76
C LEU A 94 40.89 21.73 -49.44
N ARG A 95 40.03 22.49 -48.75
CA ARG A 95 40.29 23.92 -48.50
C ARG A 95 41.59 24.19 -47.76
N GLY A 96 42.36 25.14 -48.28
CA GLY A 96 43.67 25.51 -47.75
C GLY A 96 44.81 24.65 -48.29
N ARG A 97 44.55 23.82 -49.31
CA ARG A 97 45.55 23.01 -50.02
C ARG A 97 45.81 23.48 -51.44
N GLU A 98 45.23 24.58 -51.87
CA GLU A 98 45.34 25.09 -53.24
C GLU A 98 46.81 25.37 -53.61
N GLU A 99 47.57 25.97 -52.69
CA GLU A 99 49.01 26.19 -52.88
C GLU A 99 49.81 24.89 -52.91
N ASP A 100 49.46 23.91 -52.07
CA ASP A 100 50.14 22.61 -52.03
C ASP A 100 49.90 21.85 -53.35
N ILE A 101 48.68 21.90 -53.90
CA ILE A 101 48.33 21.33 -55.21
C ILE A 101 49.12 22.02 -56.32
N GLN A 102 49.18 23.36 -56.32
CA GLN A 102 49.93 24.12 -57.32
C GLN A 102 51.43 23.80 -57.27
N ARG A 103 52.04 23.80 -56.07
CA ARG A 103 53.46 23.48 -55.86
C ARG A 103 53.78 22.06 -56.30
N LEU A 104 52.95 21.08 -55.93
CA LEU A 104 53.16 19.68 -56.28
C LEU A 104 52.94 19.44 -57.78
N SER A 105 51.90 20.03 -58.38
CA SER A 105 51.64 19.97 -59.82
C SER A 105 52.83 20.52 -60.62
N GLY A 106 53.34 21.69 -60.25
CA GLY A 106 54.53 22.27 -60.89
C GLY A 106 55.77 21.37 -60.75
N ALA A 107 55.99 20.76 -59.59
CA ALA A 107 57.12 19.87 -59.36
C ALA A 107 57.04 18.59 -60.22
N VAL A 108 55.90 17.92 -60.26
CA VAL A 108 55.74 16.67 -61.04
C VAL A 108 55.73 16.93 -62.55
N THR A 109 55.41 18.14 -63.02
CA THR A 109 55.53 18.50 -64.43
C THR A 109 56.97 18.83 -64.83
N THR A 110 57.79 19.34 -63.92
CA THR A 110 59.15 19.82 -64.24
C THR A 110 60.24 18.79 -63.94
N LEU A 111 60.04 17.91 -62.96
CA LEU A 111 61.06 16.98 -62.49
C LEU A 111 60.64 15.52 -62.66
N PRO A 112 61.59 14.62 -63.01
CA PRO A 112 61.31 13.21 -63.22
C PRO A 112 61.09 12.43 -61.91
N LEU A 113 61.57 12.93 -60.77
CA LEU A 113 61.44 12.24 -59.48
C LEU A 113 61.04 13.20 -58.36
N VAL A 114 59.88 12.94 -57.75
CA VAL A 114 59.34 13.73 -56.64
C VAL A 114 58.97 12.82 -55.48
N PHE A 115 59.34 13.21 -54.27
CA PHE A 115 58.96 12.53 -53.04
C PHE A 115 57.97 13.41 -52.26
N LEU A 116 56.80 12.87 -51.94
CA LEU A 116 55.81 13.51 -51.09
C LEU A 116 55.80 12.82 -49.73
N GLU A 117 56.25 13.54 -48.71
CA GLU A 117 56.27 13.07 -47.34
C GLU A 117 55.27 13.84 -46.50
N GLY A 118 54.69 13.16 -45.51
CA GLY A 118 53.81 13.82 -44.56
C GLY A 118 53.42 12.88 -43.43
N GLU A 119 52.97 13.45 -42.33
CA GLU A 119 52.43 12.68 -41.21
C GLU A 119 51.28 11.76 -41.70
N SER A 120 51.12 10.61 -41.06
CA SER A 120 49.97 9.74 -41.30
C SER A 120 48.68 10.53 -41.00
N GLY A 121 47.75 10.59 -41.96
CA GLY A 121 46.52 11.37 -41.81
C GLY A 121 46.57 12.85 -42.21
N ALA A 122 47.71 13.35 -42.72
CA ALA A 122 47.85 14.72 -43.24
C ALA A 122 47.01 15.03 -44.49
N GLY A 123 46.40 13.99 -45.10
CA GLY A 123 45.58 14.11 -46.30
C GLY A 123 46.35 13.90 -47.61
N LYS A 124 47.46 13.16 -47.61
CA LYS A 124 48.29 12.90 -48.80
C LYS A 124 47.47 12.28 -49.95
N SER A 125 46.84 11.13 -49.71
CA SER A 125 46.02 10.46 -50.74
C SER A 125 44.84 11.30 -51.21
N ALA A 126 44.21 12.08 -50.31
CA ALA A 126 43.14 13.02 -50.69
C ALA A 126 43.68 14.14 -51.59
N LEU A 127 44.81 14.77 -51.21
CA LEU A 127 45.49 15.79 -52.03
C LEU A 127 45.79 15.27 -53.45
N ILE A 128 46.16 14.00 -53.59
CA ILE A 128 46.40 13.38 -54.89
C ILE A 128 45.09 13.14 -55.63
N ARG A 129 44.14 12.44 -55.01
CA ARG A 129 42.91 11.96 -55.68
C ARG A 129 41.96 13.09 -56.08
N SER A 130 41.71 14.03 -55.17
CA SER A 130 40.76 15.12 -55.39
C SER A 130 41.44 16.46 -55.72
N GLY A 131 42.77 16.55 -55.61
CA GLY A 131 43.56 17.74 -55.96
C GLY A 131 44.42 17.56 -57.21
N LEU A 132 45.53 16.81 -57.09
CA LEU A 132 46.55 16.68 -58.13
C LEU A 132 46.02 16.00 -59.41
N LEU A 133 45.33 14.88 -59.28
CA LEU A 133 44.80 14.13 -60.43
C LEU A 133 43.81 14.99 -61.25
N PRO A 134 42.81 15.66 -60.65
CA PRO A 134 41.96 16.61 -61.37
C PRO A 134 42.76 17.78 -61.97
N ALA A 135 43.72 18.34 -61.24
CA ALA A 135 44.51 19.47 -61.73
C ALA A 135 45.34 19.12 -62.98
N ILE A 136 45.89 17.90 -63.07
CA ILE A 136 46.63 17.42 -64.23
C ILE A 136 45.68 17.06 -65.38
N LYS A 137 44.57 16.35 -65.09
CA LYS A 137 43.62 15.87 -66.11
C LYS A 137 42.82 17.01 -66.75
N ASN A 138 42.49 18.05 -65.99
CA ASN A 138 41.67 19.18 -66.45
C ASN A 138 42.52 20.39 -66.90
N ALA A 139 43.84 20.25 -66.99
CA ALA A 139 44.69 21.30 -67.52
C ALA A 139 44.36 21.57 -69.01
N ASP A 140 44.43 22.84 -69.44
CA ASP A 140 44.13 23.26 -70.82
C ASP A 140 45.01 22.55 -71.87
N SER A 141 46.19 22.06 -71.48
CA SER A 141 47.08 21.24 -72.29
C SER A 141 47.79 20.20 -71.40
N PRO A 142 47.22 19.00 -71.23
CA PRO A 142 47.81 17.98 -70.38
C PRO A 142 49.12 17.48 -71.00
N SER A 143 50.23 17.61 -70.26
CA SER A 143 51.55 17.08 -70.65
C SER A 143 51.86 15.73 -69.98
N LEU A 144 51.08 15.35 -68.96
CA LEU A 144 51.28 14.14 -68.18
C LEU A 144 50.09 13.18 -68.29
N LEU A 145 50.38 11.89 -68.27
CA LEU A 145 49.39 10.81 -68.10
C LEU A 145 49.53 10.26 -66.67
N PRO A 146 48.67 10.68 -65.71
CA PRO A 146 48.80 10.23 -64.34
C PRO A 146 48.30 8.79 -64.17
N VAL A 147 49.18 7.89 -63.76
CA VAL A 147 48.91 6.49 -63.45
C VAL A 147 48.99 6.31 -61.94
N TYR A 148 47.82 6.23 -61.31
CA TYR A 148 47.70 6.18 -59.86
C TYR A 148 47.67 4.74 -59.34
N LEU A 149 48.61 4.44 -58.45
CA LEU A 149 48.74 3.16 -57.76
C LEU A 149 48.65 3.35 -56.26
N ASN A 150 47.81 2.55 -55.60
CA ASN A 150 47.59 2.60 -54.15
C ASN A 150 47.41 1.21 -53.51
N THR A 151 47.64 0.15 -54.27
CA THR A 151 47.49 -1.24 -53.82
C THR A 151 48.72 -2.01 -54.30
N TYR A 152 49.27 -2.84 -53.43
CA TYR A 152 50.45 -3.64 -53.67
C TYR A 152 50.12 -5.09 -53.25
N SER A 153 50.39 -6.08 -54.10
CA SER A 153 50.20 -7.49 -53.74
C SER A 153 51.46 -8.07 -53.07
N GLY A 154 51.32 -9.21 -52.36
CA GLY A 154 52.35 -9.77 -51.49
C GLY A 154 53.58 -10.41 -52.17
N ASP A 155 53.69 -10.36 -53.50
CA ASP A 155 54.87 -10.86 -54.21
C ASP A 155 55.90 -9.74 -54.46
N TRP A 156 57.20 -10.05 -54.37
CA TRP A 156 58.26 -9.05 -54.43
C TRP A 156 58.33 -8.27 -55.75
N GLU A 157 58.07 -8.93 -56.89
CA GLU A 157 58.13 -8.31 -58.21
C GLU A 157 56.74 -8.16 -58.83
N SER A 158 55.95 -9.24 -58.91
CA SER A 158 54.59 -9.20 -59.47
C SER A 158 53.62 -8.38 -58.60
N GLY A 159 54.00 -8.14 -57.34
CA GLY A 159 53.38 -7.23 -56.36
C GLY A 159 52.92 -5.89 -56.87
N VAL A 160 53.76 -5.28 -57.71
CA VAL A 160 53.60 -3.91 -58.21
C VAL A 160 53.20 -3.92 -59.67
N VAL A 161 53.59 -4.97 -60.41
CA VAL A 161 53.42 -5.08 -61.85
C VAL A 161 51.95 -5.18 -62.26
N GLU A 162 51.19 -6.14 -61.71
CA GLU A 162 49.79 -6.33 -62.11
C GLU A 162 48.93 -5.10 -61.82
N PRO A 163 48.95 -4.53 -60.60
CA PRO A 163 48.17 -3.32 -60.31
C PRO A 163 48.53 -2.14 -61.23
N LEU A 164 49.79 -2.03 -61.62
CA LEU A 164 50.27 -0.99 -62.53
C LEU A 164 49.76 -1.20 -63.97
N VAL A 165 49.75 -2.44 -64.47
CA VAL A 165 49.17 -2.80 -65.79
C VAL A 165 47.68 -2.40 -65.83
N PHE A 166 46.92 -2.75 -64.80
CA PHE A 166 45.51 -2.38 -64.69
C PHE A 166 45.31 -0.86 -64.60
N ALA A 167 46.17 -0.15 -63.85
CA ALA A 167 46.12 1.30 -63.77
C ALA A 167 46.38 1.95 -65.15
N PHE A 168 47.39 1.49 -65.89
CA PHE A 168 47.65 1.95 -67.26
C PHE A 168 46.46 1.68 -68.20
N TRP A 169 45.90 0.46 -68.14
CA TRP A 169 44.74 0.08 -68.93
C TRP A 169 43.54 1.01 -68.72
N ARG A 170 43.31 1.41 -67.46
CA ARG A 170 42.24 2.34 -67.08
C ARG A 170 42.50 3.76 -67.55
N GLU A 171 43.70 4.28 -67.35
CA GLU A 171 44.03 5.70 -67.61
C GLU A 171 44.28 6.02 -69.09
N LEU A 172 44.72 5.04 -69.89
CA LEU A 172 44.77 5.18 -71.34
C LEU A 172 43.35 5.29 -71.93
N GLY A 173 42.39 4.56 -71.36
CA GLY A 173 41.02 4.50 -71.88
C GLY A 173 40.95 3.93 -73.29
N GLU A 174 39.74 3.77 -73.83
CA GLU A 174 39.57 3.11 -75.13
C GLU A 174 40.22 3.89 -76.30
N THR A 175 40.05 5.20 -76.33
CA THR A 175 40.53 6.05 -77.44
C THR A 175 42.05 6.09 -77.57
N ARG A 176 42.80 6.18 -76.46
CA ARG A 176 44.27 6.24 -76.52
C ARG A 176 44.88 4.86 -76.75
N ARG A 177 44.26 3.79 -76.21
CA ARG A 177 44.67 2.40 -76.46
C ARG A 177 44.61 2.02 -77.95
N VAL A 178 43.51 2.38 -78.63
CA VAL A 178 43.38 2.16 -80.08
C VAL A 178 44.46 2.91 -80.87
N ARG A 179 44.77 4.15 -80.48
CA ARG A 179 45.82 4.95 -81.13
C ARG A 179 47.21 4.34 -80.97
N LEU A 180 47.49 3.69 -79.84
CA LEU A 180 48.73 2.95 -79.55
C LEU A 180 48.75 1.53 -80.13
N GLY A 181 47.66 1.05 -80.73
CA GLY A 181 47.55 -0.30 -81.29
C GLY A 181 47.32 -1.43 -80.28
N ILE A 182 46.88 -1.11 -79.05
CA ILE A 182 46.71 -2.07 -77.95
C ILE A 182 45.20 -2.36 -77.77
N THR A 183 44.77 -3.61 -77.95
CA THR A 183 43.35 -4.00 -77.89
C THR A 183 43.02 -4.94 -76.74
N LYS A 184 44.01 -5.68 -76.21
CA LYS A 184 43.86 -6.59 -75.08
C LYS A 184 44.76 -6.22 -73.92
N LEU A 185 44.36 -6.62 -72.70
CA LEU A 185 45.16 -6.39 -71.49
C LEU A 185 46.50 -7.14 -71.57
N ASP A 186 46.51 -8.36 -72.12
CA ASP A 186 47.73 -9.17 -72.29
C ASP A 186 48.72 -8.54 -73.28
N GLU A 187 48.23 -7.81 -74.30
CA GLU A 187 49.08 -7.07 -75.24
C GLU A 187 49.80 -5.93 -74.50
N LEU A 188 49.06 -5.14 -73.70
CA LEU A 188 49.65 -4.10 -72.84
C LEU A 188 50.70 -4.68 -71.89
N ARG A 189 50.39 -5.83 -71.29
CA ARG A 189 51.29 -6.54 -70.36
C ARG A 189 52.61 -6.91 -71.04
N SER A 190 52.56 -7.43 -72.27
CA SER A 190 53.76 -7.84 -73.02
C SER A 190 54.64 -6.68 -73.50
N GLU A 191 54.08 -5.47 -73.63
CA GLU A 191 54.80 -4.29 -74.12
C GLU A 191 55.49 -3.47 -73.01
N LEU A 192 55.29 -3.85 -71.74
CA LEU A 192 55.91 -3.18 -70.61
C LEU A 192 57.35 -3.68 -70.38
N PRO A 193 58.30 -2.79 -70.05
CA PRO A 193 59.73 -3.08 -70.12
C PRO A 193 60.26 -4.09 -69.08
N TRP A 194 59.42 -4.62 -68.20
CA TRP A 194 59.82 -5.49 -67.09
C TRP A 194 59.31 -6.94 -67.18
N ILE A 195 58.56 -7.34 -68.22
CA ILE A 195 57.97 -8.69 -68.31
C ILE A 195 58.74 -9.65 -69.22
N GLU A 196 59.50 -9.17 -70.21
CA GLU A 196 60.46 -9.98 -70.97
C GLU A 196 61.42 -9.04 -71.73
N PRO A 197 62.76 -9.26 -71.68
CA PRO A 197 63.70 -8.52 -72.52
C PRO A 197 63.59 -9.06 -73.94
N SER A 198 62.55 -8.67 -74.68
CA SER A 198 62.53 -8.84 -76.12
C SER A 198 63.65 -7.99 -76.71
N VAL A 199 64.66 -8.69 -77.23
CA VAL A 199 65.90 -8.13 -77.78
C VAL A 199 65.56 -7.00 -78.76
N GLY A 200 65.80 -5.75 -78.35
CA GLY A 200 65.66 -4.55 -79.19
C GLY A 200 64.56 -3.55 -78.81
N CYS A 201 63.72 -3.82 -77.78
CA CYS A 201 62.54 -3.00 -77.46
C CYS A 201 62.52 -2.39 -76.04
N GLU A 202 63.68 -2.04 -75.45
CA GLU A 202 63.70 -1.29 -74.19
C GLU A 202 63.06 0.10 -74.39
N GLY A 203 61.88 0.36 -73.82
CA GLY A 203 61.22 1.67 -73.81
C GLY A 203 60.13 1.90 -74.87
N ALA A 204 59.73 0.88 -75.63
CA ALA A 204 58.81 1.05 -76.77
C ALA A 204 57.44 1.66 -76.41
N LEU A 205 56.82 1.26 -75.29
CA LEU A 205 55.51 1.80 -74.90
C LEU A 205 55.61 3.25 -74.41
N PHE A 206 56.51 3.56 -73.48
CA PHE A 206 56.62 4.92 -72.93
C PHE A 206 57.09 5.92 -73.98
N HIS A 207 58.00 5.52 -74.87
CA HIS A 207 58.41 6.32 -76.02
C HIS A 207 57.25 6.56 -77.02
N ARG A 208 56.40 5.55 -77.28
CA ARG A 208 55.19 5.74 -78.11
C ARG A 208 54.16 6.63 -77.43
N ILE A 209 53.96 6.53 -76.11
CA ILE A 209 53.10 7.46 -75.37
C ILE A 209 53.62 8.90 -75.52
N GLY A 210 54.93 9.11 -75.42
CA GLY A 210 55.57 10.41 -75.67
C GLY A 210 55.34 10.92 -77.10
N ASN A 211 55.66 10.12 -78.12
CA ASN A 211 55.64 10.57 -79.52
C ASN A 211 54.24 10.60 -80.16
N GLU A 212 53.41 9.61 -79.87
CA GLU A 212 52.09 9.47 -80.50
C GLU A 212 51.00 10.21 -79.72
N LEU A 213 51.11 10.29 -78.38
CA LEU A 213 50.12 10.97 -77.55
C LEU A 213 50.58 12.35 -77.05
N GLY A 214 51.88 12.66 -77.10
CA GLY A 214 52.43 13.91 -76.56
C GLY A 214 52.40 13.99 -75.04
N LEU A 215 52.36 12.83 -74.36
CA LEU A 215 52.21 12.73 -72.91
C LEU A 215 53.40 12.01 -72.29
N ILE A 216 53.77 12.39 -71.07
CA ILE A 216 54.73 11.65 -70.25
C ILE A 216 53.97 10.89 -69.16
N PRO A 217 54.09 9.56 -69.04
CA PRO A 217 53.52 8.81 -67.92
C PRO A 217 54.06 9.31 -66.57
N LEU A 218 53.16 9.72 -65.68
CA LEU A 218 53.45 10.03 -64.28
C LEU A 218 52.99 8.85 -63.43
N LEU A 219 53.94 8.04 -62.95
CA LEU A 219 53.67 6.93 -62.05
C LEU A 219 53.57 7.44 -60.61
N ILE A 220 52.40 7.29 -60.00
CA ILE A 220 52.14 7.75 -58.64
C ILE A 220 52.04 6.52 -57.74
N PHE A 221 53.06 6.32 -56.90
CA PHE A 221 53.12 5.27 -55.89
C PHE A 221 52.60 5.83 -54.56
N ASP A 222 51.30 5.71 -54.33
CA ASP A 222 50.64 6.13 -53.09
C ASP A 222 50.72 5.05 -52.01
N GLN A 223 50.99 5.46 -50.77
CA GLN A 223 51.26 4.56 -49.65
C GLN A 223 52.42 3.59 -49.92
N PHE A 224 53.50 4.07 -50.54
CA PHE A 224 54.65 3.22 -50.89
C PHE A 224 55.27 2.52 -49.68
N ASP A 225 55.11 3.10 -48.49
CA ASP A 225 55.47 2.47 -47.22
C ASP A 225 54.79 1.12 -46.97
N ASP A 226 53.57 0.89 -47.47
CA ASP A 226 52.87 -0.39 -47.34
C ASP A 226 53.61 -1.51 -48.10
N TYR A 227 54.09 -1.23 -49.32
CA TYR A 227 54.95 -2.16 -50.08
C TYR A 227 56.28 -2.41 -49.36
N GLN A 228 56.89 -1.36 -48.80
CA GLN A 228 58.14 -1.48 -48.06
C GLN A 228 57.97 -2.29 -46.76
N LEU A 229 56.82 -2.20 -46.11
CA LEU A 229 56.50 -2.95 -44.90
C LEU A 229 56.20 -4.42 -45.21
N ALA A 230 55.47 -4.70 -46.29
CA ALA A 230 55.19 -6.07 -46.75
C ALA A 230 56.47 -6.86 -47.03
N HIS A 231 57.52 -6.17 -47.49
CA HIS A 231 58.83 -6.75 -47.82
C HIS A 231 59.96 -6.18 -46.96
N ASN A 232 59.68 -5.92 -45.68
CA ASN A 232 60.63 -5.27 -44.78
C ASN A 232 61.95 -6.05 -44.62
N ASP A 233 61.92 -7.38 -44.74
CA ASP A 233 63.09 -8.27 -44.75
C ASP A 233 64.00 -8.05 -45.97
N ARG A 234 63.43 -7.62 -47.10
CA ARG A 234 64.16 -7.30 -48.34
C ARG A 234 64.72 -5.88 -48.30
N PHE A 235 63.96 -4.92 -47.77
CA PHE A 235 64.35 -3.51 -47.69
C PHE A 235 65.30 -3.18 -46.53
N SER A 236 65.27 -3.94 -45.43
CA SER A 236 66.15 -3.75 -44.26
C SER A 236 67.04 -4.96 -44.01
N ARG A 237 68.36 -4.76 -44.10
CA ARG A 237 69.37 -5.78 -43.83
C ARG A 237 70.27 -5.36 -42.67
N GLN A 238 70.33 -6.18 -41.62
CA GLN A 238 71.20 -5.96 -40.46
C GLN A 238 71.07 -4.55 -39.84
N GLY A 239 69.87 -3.94 -39.90
CA GLY A 239 69.62 -2.59 -39.40
C GLY A 239 69.97 -1.44 -40.36
N ARG A 240 70.40 -1.72 -41.59
CA ARG A 240 70.61 -0.74 -42.68
C ARG A 240 69.55 -0.90 -43.78
N TRP A 241 69.07 0.21 -44.32
CA TRP A 241 68.22 0.24 -45.51
C TRP A 241 69.05 0.02 -46.78
N ILE A 242 68.49 -0.72 -47.75
CA ILE A 242 69.15 -0.94 -49.05
C ILE A 242 69.23 0.35 -49.87
N SER A 243 70.24 0.48 -50.73
CA SER A 243 70.37 1.61 -51.66
C SER A 243 69.57 1.38 -52.96
N ALA A 244 69.40 2.43 -53.76
CA ALA A 244 68.78 2.33 -55.08
C ALA A 244 69.52 1.37 -56.05
N ASP A 245 70.84 1.27 -55.93
CA ASP A 245 71.64 0.30 -56.71
C ASP A 245 71.37 -1.14 -56.27
N GLU A 246 71.24 -1.37 -54.96
CA GLU A 246 70.92 -2.69 -54.40
C GLU A 246 69.50 -3.11 -54.80
N LEU A 247 68.51 -2.21 -54.73
CA LEU A 247 67.14 -2.49 -55.16
C LEU A 247 67.06 -2.83 -56.66
N ALA A 248 67.72 -2.06 -57.52
CA ALA A 248 67.73 -2.31 -58.97
C ALA A 248 68.52 -3.59 -59.34
N THR A 249 69.45 -4.03 -58.50
CA THR A 249 70.15 -5.31 -58.71
C THR A 249 69.22 -6.49 -58.42
N GLU A 250 68.44 -6.39 -57.35
CA GLU A 250 67.65 -7.51 -56.82
C GLU A 250 66.21 -7.58 -57.31
N ASN A 251 65.71 -6.52 -57.94
CA ASN A 251 64.35 -6.46 -58.44
C ASN A 251 64.34 -5.97 -59.90
N GLY A 252 63.89 -6.84 -60.81
CA GLY A 252 63.86 -6.58 -62.25
C GLY A 252 62.93 -5.41 -62.64
N PHE A 253 61.81 -5.26 -61.93
CA PHE A 253 60.87 -4.17 -62.14
C PHE A 253 61.50 -2.81 -61.79
N TRP A 254 62.10 -2.67 -60.61
CA TRP A 254 62.74 -1.41 -60.20
C TRP A 254 63.95 -1.05 -61.07
N ARG A 255 64.66 -2.04 -61.62
CA ARG A 255 65.72 -1.82 -62.62
C ARG A 255 65.18 -1.15 -63.89
N ALA A 256 64.04 -1.63 -64.40
CA ALA A 256 63.40 -1.05 -65.59
C ALA A 256 62.88 0.37 -65.31
N ILE A 257 62.25 0.60 -64.15
CA ILE A 257 61.80 1.93 -63.72
C ILE A 257 62.96 2.92 -63.66
N ARG A 258 64.11 2.52 -63.10
CA ARG A 258 65.32 3.35 -63.09
C ARG A 258 65.78 3.73 -64.49
N ALA A 259 65.88 2.76 -65.40
CA ALA A 259 66.34 3.01 -66.77
C ALA A 259 65.42 3.99 -67.52
N GLU A 260 64.11 3.85 -67.37
CA GLU A 260 63.12 4.74 -68.01
C GLU A 260 63.07 6.14 -67.38
N LEU A 261 63.30 6.25 -66.06
CA LEU A 261 63.48 7.52 -65.37
C LEU A 261 64.74 8.26 -65.86
N GLU A 262 65.87 7.56 -65.99
CA GLU A 262 67.14 8.13 -66.47
C GLU A 262 67.04 8.59 -67.95
N ARG A 263 66.19 7.94 -68.75
CA ARG A 263 65.86 8.32 -70.14
C ARG A 263 64.89 9.51 -70.23
N GLY A 264 64.24 9.89 -69.12
CA GLY A 264 63.19 10.91 -69.11
C GLY A 264 61.87 10.46 -69.78
N ALA A 265 61.68 9.15 -69.95
CA ALA A 265 60.47 8.59 -70.57
C ALA A 265 59.27 8.55 -69.60
N ILE A 266 59.53 8.57 -68.29
CA ILE A 266 58.52 8.57 -67.23
C ILE A 266 58.89 9.55 -66.12
N HIS A 267 57.87 10.03 -65.39
CA HIS A 267 58.03 10.71 -64.12
C HIS A 267 57.50 9.82 -62.98
N CYS A 268 58.09 9.91 -61.79
CA CYS A 268 57.64 9.16 -60.61
C CYS A 268 57.38 10.07 -59.42
N LEU A 269 56.24 9.84 -58.77
CA LEU A 269 55.86 10.44 -57.50
C LEU A 269 55.74 9.34 -56.45
N PHE A 270 56.62 9.33 -55.47
CA PHE A 270 56.54 8.42 -54.33
C PHE A 270 55.95 9.12 -53.13
N ILE A 271 54.93 8.52 -52.53
CA ILE A 271 54.22 9.10 -51.39
C ILE A 271 54.42 8.16 -50.20
N THR A 272 54.96 8.69 -49.12
CA THR A 272 55.24 7.91 -47.92
C THR A 272 54.93 8.68 -46.65
N ARG A 273 54.91 7.97 -45.52
CA ARG A 273 54.83 8.58 -44.20
C ARG A 273 56.16 9.19 -43.79
N ARG A 274 56.11 10.29 -43.03
CA ARG A 274 57.30 10.98 -42.53
C ARG A 274 58.25 10.08 -41.72
N ASP A 275 57.72 9.14 -40.93
CA ASP A 275 58.52 8.18 -40.15
C ASP A 275 59.20 7.10 -41.01
N MET A 276 58.79 6.97 -42.28
CA MET A 276 59.34 6.03 -43.26
C MET A 276 60.14 6.72 -44.38
N SER A 277 60.25 8.05 -44.34
CA SER A 277 61.03 8.89 -45.27
C SER A 277 62.44 8.36 -45.56
N GLY A 278 63.17 7.95 -44.52
CA GLY A 278 64.52 7.39 -44.64
C GLY A 278 64.59 6.10 -45.47
N ARG A 279 63.46 5.42 -45.71
CA ARG A 279 63.38 4.22 -46.56
C ARG A 279 63.28 4.56 -48.05
N LEU A 280 62.99 5.81 -48.42
CA LEU A 280 62.96 6.24 -49.83
C LEU A 280 64.35 6.24 -50.48
N GLU A 281 65.42 6.07 -49.69
CA GLU A 281 66.78 5.92 -50.23
C GLU A 281 66.91 4.75 -51.20
N ALA A 282 66.08 3.71 -51.02
CA ALA A 282 66.01 2.56 -51.92
C ALA A 282 65.46 2.90 -53.31
N VAL A 283 64.76 4.02 -53.48
CA VAL A 283 64.18 4.46 -54.77
C VAL A 283 64.71 5.82 -55.22
N ARG A 284 65.82 6.29 -54.63
CA ARG A 284 66.53 7.51 -55.02
C ARG A 284 67.34 7.29 -56.30
N PHE A 285 66.67 6.95 -57.40
CA PHE A 285 67.29 6.69 -58.70
C PHE A 285 67.90 7.95 -59.33
N LEU A 286 67.27 9.11 -59.07
CA LEU A 286 67.74 10.45 -59.44
C LEU A 286 67.68 11.36 -58.22
N ALA A 287 68.21 12.59 -58.32
CA ALA A 287 68.04 13.58 -57.27
C ALA A 287 66.55 13.98 -57.17
N PRO A 288 65.85 13.64 -56.07
CA PRO A 288 64.41 13.89 -55.96
C PRO A 288 64.16 15.29 -55.40
N GLN A 289 63.05 15.91 -55.80
CA GLN A 289 62.52 17.03 -55.03
C GLN A 289 61.65 16.51 -53.89
N LEU A 290 62.01 16.91 -52.67
CA LEU A 290 61.25 16.59 -51.47
C LEU A 290 60.15 17.63 -51.23
N HIS A 291 58.91 17.17 -51.21
CA HIS A 291 57.76 17.96 -50.80
C HIS A 291 57.20 17.46 -49.49
N PHE A 292 57.09 18.36 -48.52
CA PHE A 292 56.48 18.06 -47.23
C PHE A 292 55.03 18.53 -47.18
N LEU A 293 54.12 17.64 -46.79
CA LEU A 293 52.73 17.96 -46.54
C LEU A 293 52.49 18.16 -45.05
N ASP A 294 52.40 19.42 -44.66
CA ASP A 294 52.05 19.86 -43.31
C ASP A 294 50.59 19.58 -42.96
N ARG A 295 50.24 19.68 -41.67
CA ARG A 295 48.84 19.73 -41.19
C ARG A 295 48.15 21.01 -41.68
N VAL A 296 46.81 21.02 -41.70
CA VAL A 296 46.02 22.17 -42.22
C VAL A 296 45.93 23.29 -41.18
N GLN A 297 45.97 24.54 -41.62
CA GLN A 297 45.80 25.68 -40.70
C GLN A 297 44.37 25.77 -40.14
N PRO A 298 44.20 26.14 -38.86
CA PRO A 298 42.89 26.25 -38.22
C PRO A 298 41.90 27.19 -38.92
N ALA A 299 42.40 28.22 -39.61
CA ALA A 299 41.57 29.19 -40.32
C ALA A 299 40.72 28.54 -41.43
N TYR A 300 41.28 27.57 -42.15
CA TYR A 300 40.57 26.89 -43.25
C TYR A 300 39.45 25.98 -42.73
N MET A 301 39.70 25.26 -41.62
CA MET A 301 38.66 24.49 -40.95
C MET A 301 37.59 25.39 -40.32
N GLY A 302 37.99 26.56 -39.82
CA GLY A 302 37.05 27.58 -39.35
C GLY A 302 36.14 28.12 -40.46
N ALA A 303 36.67 28.30 -41.67
CA ALA A 303 35.90 28.70 -42.84
C ALA A 303 34.88 27.63 -43.26
N LEU A 304 35.29 26.36 -43.33
CA LEU A 304 34.38 25.24 -43.61
C LEU A 304 33.24 25.16 -42.58
N LEU A 305 33.54 25.31 -41.29
CA LEU A 305 32.52 25.28 -40.24
C LEU A 305 31.64 26.54 -40.21
N ALA A 306 32.13 27.68 -40.72
CA ALA A 306 31.34 28.90 -40.82
C ALA A 306 30.27 28.81 -41.93
N GLU A 307 30.54 28.08 -43.02
CA GLU A 307 29.58 27.85 -44.10
C GLU A 307 28.35 27.06 -43.65
N LEU A 308 28.46 26.29 -42.56
CA LEU A 308 27.33 25.60 -41.93
C LEU A 308 26.31 26.55 -41.28
N VAL A 309 26.64 27.83 -41.16
CA VAL A 309 25.73 28.87 -40.63
C VAL A 309 25.06 29.66 -41.75
N THR A 310 25.66 29.72 -42.94
CA THR A 310 25.04 30.33 -44.11
C THR A 310 23.93 29.44 -44.68
N PRO A 311 22.74 29.97 -44.98
CA PRO A 311 21.71 29.19 -45.67
C PRO A 311 22.24 28.77 -47.04
N GLY A 312 22.23 27.46 -47.30
CA GLY A 312 22.63 26.91 -48.60
C GLY A 312 21.64 27.30 -49.71
N GLY A 313 21.90 26.85 -50.95
CA GLY A 313 21.07 27.15 -52.13
C GLY A 313 19.59 26.77 -52.01
N GLU A 314 19.21 25.92 -51.05
CA GLU A 314 17.83 25.51 -50.76
C GLU A 314 17.12 26.38 -49.69
N GLY A 315 17.75 27.45 -49.19
CA GLY A 315 17.15 28.40 -48.24
C GLY A 315 16.93 27.88 -46.81
N THR A 316 17.29 26.62 -46.51
CA THR A 316 17.24 26.04 -45.17
C THR A 316 18.60 26.14 -44.45
N PRO A 317 18.66 26.63 -43.19
CA PRO A 317 19.90 26.70 -42.44
C PRO A 317 20.38 25.30 -42.01
N VAL A 318 21.66 24.98 -42.20
CA VAL A 318 22.27 23.69 -41.78
C VAL A 318 22.27 23.54 -40.26
N ILE A 319 22.44 24.66 -39.53
CA ILE A 319 22.36 24.71 -38.05
C ILE A 319 21.27 25.70 -37.62
N SER A 320 20.32 25.21 -36.83
CA SER A 320 19.30 26.05 -36.19
C SER A 320 19.91 26.87 -35.05
N HIS A 321 19.48 28.12 -34.88
CA HIS A 321 19.89 29.02 -33.79
C HIS A 321 21.41 29.00 -33.46
N PRO A 322 22.31 29.39 -34.39
CA PRO A 322 23.76 29.27 -34.21
C PRO A 322 24.31 29.98 -32.95
N ARG A 323 23.74 31.15 -32.62
CA ARG A 323 24.12 31.94 -31.44
C ARG A 323 23.75 31.31 -30.09
N ALA A 324 22.98 30.22 -30.08
CA ALA A 324 22.53 29.54 -28.85
C ALA A 324 23.54 28.51 -28.31
N GLY A 325 24.71 28.34 -28.95
CA GLY A 325 25.76 27.45 -28.47
C GLY A 325 26.78 27.02 -29.54
N TRP A 326 26.40 27.02 -30.82
CA TRP A 326 27.27 26.59 -31.92
C TRP A 326 28.52 27.46 -32.08
N GLU A 327 28.40 28.78 -32.09
CA GLU A 327 29.57 29.66 -32.29
C GLU A 327 30.67 29.41 -31.25
N SER A 328 30.27 29.30 -29.97
CA SER A 328 31.21 29.00 -28.89
C SER A 328 31.76 27.56 -28.95
N LEU A 329 30.96 26.60 -29.44
CA LEU A 329 31.43 25.23 -29.65
C LEU A 329 32.42 25.14 -30.82
N LYS A 330 32.17 25.85 -31.92
CA LYS A 330 33.04 25.94 -33.10
C LYS A 330 34.43 26.42 -32.70
N ASP A 331 34.51 27.54 -31.98
CA ASP A 331 35.79 28.09 -31.51
C ASP A 331 36.53 27.13 -30.57
N ARG A 332 35.78 26.44 -29.70
CA ARG A 332 36.35 25.44 -28.79
C ARG A 332 36.86 24.22 -29.54
N LEU A 333 36.11 23.73 -30.53
CA LEU A 333 36.44 22.57 -31.33
C LEU A 333 37.70 22.81 -32.16
N ILE A 334 37.80 23.97 -32.82
CA ILE A 334 39.00 24.37 -33.58
C ILE A 334 40.22 24.43 -32.66
N ARG A 335 40.07 24.99 -31.46
CA ARG A 335 41.16 25.07 -30.48
C ARG A 335 41.61 23.68 -30.02
N ASP A 336 40.68 22.80 -29.70
CA ASP A 336 41.02 21.46 -29.22
C ASP A 336 41.61 20.59 -30.36
N LEU A 337 41.18 20.79 -31.61
CA LEU A 337 41.70 20.10 -32.81
C LEU A 337 43.10 20.58 -33.19
N SER A 338 43.45 21.79 -32.79
CA SER A 338 44.74 22.40 -33.10
C SER A 338 45.81 21.91 -32.12
N ALA A 339 46.49 20.83 -32.49
CA ALA A 339 47.72 20.41 -31.82
C ALA A 339 48.90 21.19 -32.44
N GLU A 340 49.61 21.98 -31.62
CA GLU A 340 50.75 22.82 -32.05
C GLU A 340 50.39 23.91 -33.08
N GLY A 341 49.13 24.34 -33.15
CA GLY A 341 48.71 25.40 -34.07
C GLY A 341 48.23 24.90 -35.45
N LEU A 342 48.25 23.59 -35.71
CA LEU A 342 47.77 22.98 -36.96
C LEU A 342 46.81 21.81 -36.70
N ILE A 343 45.97 21.46 -37.68
CA ILE A 343 44.92 20.45 -37.57
C ILE A 343 45.20 19.28 -38.51
N LEU A 344 45.12 18.05 -37.98
CA LEU A 344 45.23 16.83 -38.77
C LEU A 344 43.89 16.52 -39.47
N PRO A 345 43.82 16.46 -40.82
CA PRO A 345 42.55 16.27 -41.54
C PRO A 345 41.77 15.00 -41.18
N ILE A 346 42.46 13.86 -41.00
CA ILE A 346 41.78 12.61 -40.61
C ILE A 346 41.13 12.74 -39.23
N GLN A 347 41.76 13.47 -38.30
CA GLN A 347 41.19 13.73 -36.99
C GLN A 347 39.96 14.62 -37.10
N ALA A 348 40.01 15.69 -37.90
CA ALA A 348 38.86 16.56 -38.14
C ALA A 348 37.67 15.78 -38.71
N ARG A 349 37.90 14.91 -39.71
CA ARG A 349 36.87 14.03 -40.29
C ARG A 349 36.22 13.14 -39.22
N VAL A 350 37.02 12.40 -38.45
CA VAL A 350 36.51 11.50 -37.40
C VAL A 350 35.72 12.27 -36.33
N VAL A 351 36.19 13.47 -35.96
CA VAL A 351 35.54 14.34 -34.97
C VAL A 351 34.22 14.91 -35.48
N PHE A 352 34.15 15.32 -36.75
CA PHE A 352 32.93 15.83 -37.37
C PHE A 352 31.89 14.72 -37.56
N ASP A 353 32.32 13.51 -37.93
CA ASP A 353 31.46 12.33 -37.94
C ASP A 353 30.88 12.01 -36.55
N GLY A 354 31.68 12.25 -35.49
CA GLY A 354 31.23 12.13 -34.11
C GLY A 354 30.20 13.20 -33.71
N LEU A 355 30.33 14.42 -34.22
CA LEU A 355 29.38 15.51 -33.99
C LEU A 355 28.03 15.27 -34.65
N ILE A 356 28.01 14.65 -35.84
CA ILE A 356 26.77 14.26 -36.54
C ILE A 356 25.89 13.38 -35.65
N LYS A 357 26.49 12.60 -34.75
CA LYS A 357 25.80 11.65 -33.87
C LYS A 357 25.33 12.23 -32.55
N PHE A 358 25.42 13.55 -32.36
CA PHE A 358 24.72 14.27 -31.29
C PHE A 358 23.21 14.34 -31.57
N GLU A 359 22.55 13.20 -31.80
CA GLU A 359 21.10 13.13 -31.90
C GLU A 359 20.49 12.68 -30.58
N TRP A 360 19.84 13.65 -29.93
CA TRP A 360 18.92 13.57 -28.80
C TRP A 360 19.39 12.82 -27.52
N PRO A 361 19.53 13.51 -26.37
CA PRO A 361 19.03 14.84 -26.02
C PRO A 361 20.09 15.94 -26.17
N SER A 362 21.22 15.66 -26.82
CA SER A 362 22.41 16.52 -26.81
C SER A 362 22.26 17.69 -27.79
N TYR A 363 22.65 18.88 -27.35
CA TYR A 363 22.59 20.13 -28.14
C TYR A 363 24.01 20.54 -28.50
N LEU A 364 24.19 21.27 -29.62
CA LEU A 364 25.50 21.77 -30.04
C LEU A 364 25.94 22.92 -29.11
N ASN A 365 26.54 22.57 -27.97
CA ASN A 365 27.13 23.51 -27.03
C ASN A 365 28.33 22.88 -26.30
N ILE A 366 29.12 23.74 -25.64
CA ILE A 366 30.35 23.34 -24.92
C ILE A 366 30.06 22.29 -23.84
N ARG A 367 28.96 22.43 -23.07
CA ARG A 367 28.65 21.50 -21.97
C ARG A 367 28.35 20.08 -22.46
N ALA A 368 27.65 19.94 -23.58
CA ALA A 368 27.36 18.64 -24.17
C ALA A 368 28.66 18.00 -24.68
N TYR A 369 29.50 18.78 -25.34
CA TYR A 369 30.82 18.35 -25.82
C TYR A 369 31.74 17.90 -24.67
N GLU A 370 31.82 18.65 -23.57
CA GLU A 370 32.58 18.26 -22.37
C GLU A 370 32.01 17.02 -21.68
N ARG A 371 30.67 16.90 -21.60
CA ARG A 371 30.02 15.72 -21.02
C ARG A 371 30.36 14.44 -21.77
N GLU A 372 30.49 14.54 -23.09
CA GLU A 372 30.89 13.40 -23.93
C GLU A 372 32.38 13.10 -23.90
N GLY A 373 33.21 13.93 -23.25
CA GLY A 373 34.65 13.70 -23.09
C GLY A 373 35.55 14.46 -24.06
N GLY A 374 35.04 15.54 -24.67
CA GLY A 374 35.78 16.37 -25.63
C GLY A 374 36.12 15.62 -26.92
N ILE A 375 37.23 15.96 -27.58
CA ILE A 375 37.67 15.31 -28.84
C ILE A 375 37.77 13.80 -28.73
N LYS A 376 38.43 13.27 -27.70
CA LYS A 376 38.54 11.81 -27.49
C LYS A 376 37.16 11.17 -27.37
N GLY A 377 36.23 11.93 -26.80
CA GLY A 377 34.84 11.54 -26.69
C GLY A 377 34.13 11.43 -28.02
N LEU A 378 34.31 12.44 -28.89
CA LEU A 378 33.78 12.48 -30.26
C LEU A 378 34.36 11.38 -31.14
N GLU A 379 35.67 11.15 -31.05
CA GLU A 379 36.36 10.07 -31.77
C GLU A 379 35.80 8.70 -31.40
N ALA A 380 35.62 8.44 -30.10
CA ALA A 380 35.01 7.23 -29.62
C ALA A 380 33.55 7.10 -30.08
N ALA A 381 32.78 8.20 -30.11
CA ALA A 381 31.39 8.20 -30.53
C ALA A 381 31.22 7.76 -32.00
N THR A 382 32.17 8.11 -32.88
CA THR A 382 32.19 7.66 -34.28
C THR A 382 32.31 6.14 -34.38
N ILE A 383 33.24 5.55 -33.62
CA ILE A 383 33.41 4.09 -33.56
C ILE A 383 32.20 3.43 -32.90
N GLU A 384 31.69 3.96 -31.79
CA GLU A 384 30.50 3.45 -31.10
C GLU A 384 29.28 3.42 -32.04
N SER A 385 29.11 4.43 -32.91
CA SER A 385 28.03 4.44 -33.89
C SER A 385 28.20 3.37 -34.97
N ALA A 386 29.42 3.12 -35.44
CA ALA A 386 29.69 2.08 -36.42
C ALA A 386 29.50 0.68 -35.81
N VAL A 387 29.96 0.50 -34.57
CA VAL A 387 29.75 -0.70 -33.76
C VAL A 387 28.26 -0.96 -33.54
N SER A 388 27.48 0.06 -33.19
CA SER A 388 26.04 -0.07 -32.95
C SER A 388 25.30 -0.49 -34.23
N ALA A 389 25.63 0.14 -35.37
CA ALA A 389 25.05 -0.23 -36.66
C ALA A 389 25.42 -1.68 -37.07
N ALA A 390 26.68 -2.08 -36.89
CA ALA A 390 27.15 -3.42 -37.21
C ALA A 390 26.55 -4.48 -36.27
N ALA A 391 26.41 -4.15 -34.99
CA ALA A 391 25.75 -4.97 -33.97
C ALA A 391 24.28 -5.22 -34.33
N SER A 392 23.53 -4.16 -34.71
CA SER A 392 22.15 -4.29 -35.18
C SER A 392 22.03 -5.07 -36.49
N ALA A 393 22.94 -4.88 -37.44
CA ALA A 393 22.91 -5.59 -38.73
C ALA A 393 23.22 -7.10 -38.57
N ALA A 394 24.04 -7.46 -37.60
CA ALA A 394 24.43 -8.84 -37.33
C ALA A 394 23.64 -9.52 -36.20
N ASP A 395 22.76 -8.78 -35.52
CA ASP A 395 21.99 -9.24 -34.35
C ASP A 395 22.86 -9.77 -33.20
N ILE A 396 23.92 -9.01 -32.87
CA ILE A 396 24.89 -9.33 -31.82
C ILE A 396 25.08 -8.13 -30.89
N SER A 397 25.64 -8.35 -29.70
CA SER A 397 25.92 -7.25 -28.77
C SER A 397 27.06 -6.34 -29.27
N GLU A 398 26.95 -5.02 -29.04
CA GLU A 398 28.00 -4.03 -29.32
C GLU A 398 29.38 -4.44 -28.77
N SER A 399 29.41 -5.07 -27.59
CA SER A 399 30.66 -5.53 -26.97
C SER A 399 31.42 -6.55 -27.82
N ARG A 400 30.71 -7.47 -28.49
CA ARG A 400 31.32 -8.50 -29.34
C ARG A 400 31.95 -7.90 -30.60
N VAL A 401 31.32 -6.88 -31.16
CA VAL A 401 31.86 -6.15 -32.31
C VAL A 401 33.12 -5.36 -31.91
N LEU A 402 33.11 -4.73 -30.73
CA LEU A 402 34.30 -4.06 -30.18
C LEU A 402 35.43 -5.05 -29.90
N ASP A 403 35.13 -6.23 -29.35
CA ASP A 403 36.11 -7.30 -29.11
C ASP A 403 36.77 -7.74 -30.44
N ALA A 404 36.03 -7.78 -31.55
CA ALA A 404 36.58 -8.02 -32.88
C ALA A 404 37.44 -6.85 -33.40
N LEU A 405 36.99 -5.60 -33.25
CA LEU A 405 37.78 -4.43 -33.67
C LEU A 405 39.10 -4.30 -32.91
N LEU A 406 39.16 -4.73 -31.65
CA LEU A 406 40.42 -4.81 -30.90
C LEU A 406 41.44 -5.76 -31.51
N GLN A 407 40.99 -6.80 -32.25
CA GLN A 407 41.93 -7.67 -32.96
C GLN A 407 42.64 -6.96 -34.12
N LEU A 408 42.16 -5.78 -34.53
CA LEU A 408 42.79 -4.94 -35.55
C LEU A 408 43.66 -3.84 -34.97
N VAL A 409 43.87 -3.82 -33.64
CA VAL A 409 44.73 -2.85 -32.97
C VAL A 409 45.97 -3.53 -32.43
N ASP A 410 47.12 -2.92 -32.67
CA ASP A 410 48.38 -3.22 -31.99
C ASP A 410 48.57 -2.27 -30.78
N GLU A 411 48.66 -2.86 -29.59
CA GLU A 411 48.83 -2.16 -28.32
C GLU A 411 50.29 -2.09 -27.83
N THR A 412 51.26 -2.55 -28.63
CA THR A 412 52.70 -2.54 -28.28
C THR A 412 53.20 -1.16 -27.84
N ASN A 413 52.69 -0.08 -28.43
CA ASN A 413 52.88 1.28 -27.94
C ASN A 413 51.55 1.94 -27.55
N PRO A 414 51.24 2.06 -26.24
CA PRO A 414 49.97 2.61 -25.76
C PRO A 414 49.71 4.08 -26.13
N GLU A 415 50.77 4.85 -26.41
CA GLU A 415 50.64 6.28 -26.76
C GLU A 415 50.35 6.49 -28.26
N LEU A 416 50.77 5.55 -29.11
CA LEU A 416 50.60 5.57 -30.56
C LEU A 416 50.18 4.19 -31.06
N PRO A 417 48.94 3.75 -30.76
CA PRO A 417 48.42 2.46 -31.21
C PRO A 417 48.34 2.43 -32.74
N LYS A 418 48.69 1.30 -33.35
CA LYS A 418 48.69 1.13 -34.81
C LYS A 418 47.64 0.12 -35.25
N SER A 419 47.25 0.19 -36.52
CA SER A 419 46.42 -0.84 -37.15
C SER A 419 47.23 -2.12 -37.34
N ARG A 420 46.62 -3.29 -37.11
CA ARG A 420 47.15 -4.59 -37.52
C ARG A 420 46.14 -5.33 -38.39
N THR A 421 46.63 -6.23 -39.23
CA THR A 421 45.78 -7.13 -40.03
C THR A 421 45.35 -8.32 -39.19
N ALA A 422 44.09 -8.72 -39.30
CA ALA A 422 43.56 -9.97 -38.73
C ALA A 422 42.79 -10.76 -39.78
N SER A 423 42.76 -12.09 -39.65
CA SER A 423 41.97 -12.94 -40.57
C SER A 423 40.47 -12.79 -40.27
N GLN A 424 39.62 -13.08 -41.26
CA GLN A 424 38.18 -13.12 -41.04
C GLN A 424 37.80 -14.12 -39.92
N GLU A 425 38.53 -15.23 -39.77
CA GLU A 425 38.28 -16.20 -38.70
C GLU A 425 38.57 -15.64 -37.32
N GLU A 426 39.70 -14.94 -37.16
CA GLU A 426 40.07 -14.28 -35.90
C GLU A 426 39.03 -13.25 -35.47
N LEU A 427 38.52 -12.47 -36.44
CA LEU A 427 37.48 -11.47 -36.18
C LEU A 427 36.14 -12.08 -35.79
N LEU A 428 35.70 -13.13 -36.49
CA LEU A 428 34.44 -13.83 -36.18
C LEU A 428 34.54 -14.60 -34.86
N GLY A 429 35.69 -15.22 -34.58
CA GLY A 429 35.99 -15.88 -33.31
C GLY A 429 35.99 -14.91 -32.13
N ALA A 430 36.61 -13.73 -32.27
CA ALA A 430 36.56 -12.67 -31.26
C ALA A 430 35.13 -12.14 -31.05
N ALA A 431 34.34 -12.02 -32.12
CA ALA A 431 32.91 -11.68 -32.05
C ALA A 431 32.03 -12.83 -31.53
N ARG A 432 32.57 -14.05 -31.36
CA ARG A 432 31.86 -15.27 -30.97
C ARG A 432 30.70 -15.61 -31.90
N ILE A 433 30.96 -15.51 -33.20
CA ILE A 433 30.06 -15.91 -34.28
C ILE A 433 30.62 -17.20 -34.85
N ASP A 434 29.82 -18.26 -34.82
CA ASP A 434 30.25 -19.58 -35.30
C ASP A 434 30.19 -19.62 -36.83
N ARG A 435 31.26 -20.12 -37.47
CA ARG A 435 31.46 -20.03 -38.93
C ARG A 435 30.42 -20.85 -39.70
N ASP A 436 30.05 -22.00 -39.16
CA ASP A 436 29.24 -23.01 -39.86
C ASP A 436 27.73 -22.74 -39.81
N THR A 437 27.26 -21.99 -38.81
CA THR A 437 25.83 -21.71 -38.62
C THR A 437 25.42 -20.28 -38.97
N ASP A 438 26.34 -19.30 -38.88
CA ASP A 438 26.00 -17.87 -38.89
C ASP A 438 26.83 -17.00 -39.85
N PHE A 439 27.36 -17.56 -40.95
CA PHE A 439 28.16 -16.84 -41.97
C PHE A 439 27.51 -15.53 -42.46
N SER A 440 26.18 -15.52 -42.59
CA SER A 440 25.41 -14.34 -43.01
C SER A 440 25.48 -13.19 -42.00
N ARG A 441 25.54 -13.48 -40.69
CA ARG A 441 25.65 -12.48 -39.62
C ARG A 441 27.04 -11.84 -39.62
N GLY A 442 28.08 -12.66 -39.72
CA GLY A 442 29.46 -12.20 -39.85
C GLY A 442 29.68 -11.29 -41.06
N SER A 443 29.13 -11.69 -42.21
CA SER A 443 29.21 -10.89 -43.44
C SER A 443 28.48 -9.56 -43.32
N ARG A 444 27.30 -9.51 -42.67
CA ARG A 444 26.58 -8.25 -42.41
C ARG A 444 27.34 -7.33 -41.45
N MET A 445 27.99 -7.88 -40.42
CA MET A 445 28.84 -7.12 -39.49
C MET A 445 29.99 -6.45 -40.25
N LEU A 446 30.80 -7.25 -40.96
CA LEU A 446 31.98 -6.75 -41.68
C LEU A 446 31.58 -5.79 -42.81
N GLY A 447 30.52 -6.10 -43.55
CA GLY A 447 29.98 -5.22 -44.59
C GLY A 447 29.55 -3.86 -44.04
N THR A 448 28.87 -3.84 -42.89
CA THR A 448 28.45 -2.58 -42.24
C THR A 448 29.65 -1.77 -41.74
N LEU A 449 30.64 -2.42 -41.13
CA LEU A 449 31.87 -1.74 -40.67
C LEU A 449 32.68 -1.18 -41.84
N THR A 450 32.68 -1.86 -42.99
CA THR A 450 33.32 -1.40 -44.23
C THR A 450 32.59 -0.19 -44.80
N GLN A 451 31.26 -0.25 -44.89
CA GLN A 451 30.43 0.87 -45.35
C GLN A 451 30.58 2.12 -44.47
N LYS A 452 30.84 1.93 -43.17
CA LYS A 452 31.11 3.02 -42.22
C LYS A 452 32.56 3.53 -42.24
N GLY A 453 33.43 2.96 -43.07
CA GLY A 453 34.83 3.38 -43.20
C GLY A 453 35.68 3.08 -41.95
N VAL A 454 35.32 2.07 -41.16
CA VAL A 454 36.10 1.67 -39.97
C VAL A 454 37.13 0.63 -40.31
N ILE A 455 36.73 -0.38 -41.10
CA ILE A 455 37.60 -1.46 -41.57
C ILE A 455 37.69 -1.45 -43.09
N GLN A 456 38.76 -2.03 -43.61
CA GLN A 456 38.93 -2.27 -45.04
C GLN A 456 39.43 -3.70 -45.28
N PRO A 457 39.02 -4.34 -46.39
CA PRO A 457 39.56 -5.63 -46.78
C PRO A 457 40.99 -5.46 -47.31
N CYS A 458 41.89 -6.36 -46.92
CA CYS A 458 43.21 -6.50 -47.52
C CYS A 458 43.09 -7.53 -48.65
N MET A 459 43.14 -7.08 -49.90
CA MET A 459 43.09 -7.96 -51.06
C MET A 459 44.47 -8.58 -51.29
N ASP A 460 44.66 -9.83 -50.84
CA ASP A 460 45.78 -10.68 -51.28
C ASP A 460 45.26 -11.52 -52.46
N GLU A 461 45.47 -11.06 -53.69
CA GLU A 461 45.07 -11.79 -54.91
C GLU A 461 45.96 -13.02 -55.18
N ALA A 462 47.05 -13.21 -54.42
CA ALA A 462 47.98 -14.33 -54.59
C ALA A 462 47.49 -15.65 -53.97
N LEU A 463 46.37 -15.66 -53.24
CA LEU A 463 45.81 -16.85 -52.60
C LEU A 463 44.36 -17.05 -53.06
N GLU A 464 44.21 -17.77 -54.17
CA GLU A 464 42.91 -18.10 -54.77
C GLU A 464 41.99 -18.96 -53.87
N ASP A 465 42.35 -19.32 -52.62
CA ASP A 465 41.44 -20.14 -51.81
C ASP A 465 41.53 -20.10 -50.27
N THR A 466 42.29 -19.20 -49.62
CA THR A 466 42.31 -19.20 -48.13
C THR A 466 42.48 -17.81 -47.50
N GLU A 467 41.41 -17.39 -46.82
CA GLU A 467 41.30 -16.29 -45.82
C GLU A 467 41.37 -14.83 -46.29
N ARG A 468 40.19 -14.19 -46.33
CA ARG A 468 40.06 -12.72 -46.40
C ARG A 468 40.63 -12.09 -45.13
N ARG A 469 41.62 -11.20 -45.28
CA ARG A 469 42.19 -10.41 -44.18
C ARG A 469 41.58 -9.01 -44.12
N TRP A 470 41.57 -8.42 -42.93
CA TRP A 470 40.98 -7.12 -42.65
C TRP A 470 41.94 -6.26 -41.83
N SER A 471 41.90 -4.94 -42.04
CA SER A 471 42.62 -3.95 -41.23
C SER A 471 41.73 -2.74 -40.94
N LEU A 472 42.10 -1.89 -39.98
CA LEU A 472 41.43 -0.60 -39.82
C LEU A 472 41.72 0.28 -41.04
N TYR A 473 40.73 1.08 -41.45
CA TYR A 473 40.86 2.00 -42.58
C TYR A 473 42.04 2.98 -42.44
N HIS A 474 42.40 3.34 -41.21
CA HIS A 474 43.57 4.17 -40.93
C HIS A 474 44.08 3.91 -39.50
N ASP A 475 45.40 3.98 -39.30
CA ASP A 475 46.06 3.92 -37.98
C ASP A 475 45.44 4.85 -36.93
N TYR A 476 44.92 6.00 -37.35
CA TYR A 476 44.31 6.98 -36.46
C TYR A 476 43.10 6.40 -35.70
N LEU A 477 42.38 5.48 -36.34
CA LEU A 477 41.21 4.84 -35.75
C LEU A 477 41.57 3.90 -34.61
N ALA A 478 42.80 3.39 -34.53
CA ALA A 478 43.22 2.48 -33.46
C ALA A 478 43.04 3.13 -32.08
N ARG A 479 43.39 4.42 -31.95
CA ARG A 479 43.15 5.20 -30.72
C ARG A 479 41.66 5.36 -30.42
N ALA A 480 40.85 5.61 -31.45
CA ALA A 480 39.40 5.78 -31.30
C ALA A 480 38.73 4.46 -30.88
N VAL A 481 39.16 3.33 -31.44
CA VAL A 481 38.72 1.97 -31.06
C VAL A 481 39.08 1.66 -29.61
N LEU A 482 40.33 1.92 -29.19
CA LEU A 482 40.73 1.75 -27.78
C LEU A 482 39.95 2.66 -26.84
N SER A 483 39.60 3.87 -27.28
CA SER A 483 38.82 4.82 -26.47
C SER A 483 37.36 4.37 -26.36
N ALA A 484 36.76 3.90 -27.44
CA ALA A 484 35.40 3.34 -27.49
C ALA A 484 35.30 2.07 -26.64
N HIS A 485 36.25 1.13 -26.79
CA HIS A 485 36.32 -0.05 -25.94
C HIS A 485 36.50 0.35 -24.46
N ARG A 486 37.39 1.32 -24.17
CA ARG A 486 37.56 1.82 -22.80
C ARG A 486 36.30 2.45 -22.21
N ARG A 487 35.47 3.11 -23.02
CA ARG A 487 34.18 3.70 -22.59
C ARG A 487 33.11 2.63 -22.39
N ALA A 488 33.02 1.66 -23.30
CA ALA A 488 32.09 0.53 -23.20
C ALA A 488 32.35 -0.26 -21.91
N ASP A 489 33.61 -0.53 -21.59
CA ASP A 489 34.02 -1.31 -20.42
C ASP A 489 34.11 -0.50 -19.13
N ARG A 490 33.87 0.82 -19.16
CA ARG A 490 33.97 1.68 -17.96
C ARG A 490 33.08 1.18 -16.82
N TRP A 491 31.85 0.80 -17.14
CA TRP A 491 30.88 0.33 -16.14
C TRP A 491 31.26 -1.05 -15.61
N GLN A 492 31.81 -1.92 -16.46
CA GLN A 492 32.29 -3.23 -16.08
C GLN A 492 33.54 -3.12 -15.18
N ARG A 493 34.46 -2.19 -15.48
CA ARG A 493 35.63 -1.88 -14.63
C ARG A 493 35.22 -1.28 -13.29
N LEU A 494 34.28 -0.34 -13.26
CA LEU A 494 33.74 0.21 -12.02
C LEU A 494 33.17 -0.91 -11.12
N LEU A 495 32.40 -1.84 -11.69
CA LEU A 495 31.86 -2.98 -10.93
C LEU A 495 32.97 -3.90 -10.41
N LYS A 496 34.00 -4.17 -11.22
CA LYS A 496 35.16 -4.98 -10.82
C LYS A 496 35.95 -4.32 -9.68
N GLU A 497 36.29 -3.04 -9.82
CA GLU A 497 37.02 -2.26 -8.82
C GLU A 497 36.24 -2.13 -7.51
N LYS A 498 34.95 -1.79 -7.56
CA LYS A 498 34.11 -1.65 -6.35
C LYS A 498 33.92 -2.97 -5.62
N ARG A 499 33.75 -4.08 -6.36
CA ARG A 499 33.66 -5.41 -5.78
C ARG A 499 34.99 -5.85 -5.16
N GLN A 500 36.10 -5.61 -5.84
CA GLN A 500 37.43 -5.95 -5.32
C GLN A 500 37.74 -5.13 -4.07
N ALA A 501 37.48 -3.83 -4.08
CA ALA A 501 37.57 -2.98 -2.89
C ALA A 501 36.65 -3.43 -1.74
N PHE A 502 35.50 -4.04 -2.04
CA PHE A 502 34.60 -4.59 -1.03
C PHE A 502 35.14 -5.90 -0.44
N GLN A 503 35.78 -6.74 -1.25
CA GLN A 503 36.42 -8.00 -0.82
C GLN A 503 37.69 -7.74 -0.01
N ASP A 504 38.51 -6.77 -0.45
CA ASP A 504 39.80 -6.42 0.16
C ASP A 504 39.64 -5.58 1.44
N ALA A 505 38.45 -5.03 1.70
CA ALA A 505 38.19 -4.21 2.88
C ALA A 505 38.11 -5.04 4.17
N ALA A 506 39.04 -4.77 5.09
CA ALA A 506 39.09 -5.38 6.42
C ALA A 506 38.01 -4.85 7.40
N ASN A 507 37.59 -3.58 7.25
CA ASN A 507 36.69 -2.90 8.21
C ASN A 507 35.30 -2.65 7.63
N TRP A 508 34.26 -2.69 8.48
CA TRP A 508 32.87 -2.49 8.06
C TRP A 508 32.64 -1.12 7.37
N ARG A 509 33.29 -0.05 7.84
CA ARG A 509 33.21 1.29 7.22
C ARG A 509 33.80 1.32 5.80
N ALA A 510 34.89 0.57 5.58
CA ALA A 510 35.51 0.47 4.27
C ALA A 510 34.65 -0.36 3.32
N ARG A 511 34.08 -1.48 3.80
CA ARG A 511 33.07 -2.27 3.07
C ARG A 511 31.86 -1.42 2.68
N TRP A 512 31.33 -0.62 3.60
CA TRP A 512 30.20 0.29 3.32
C TRP A 512 30.50 1.34 2.24
N ARG A 513 31.72 1.89 2.21
CA ARG A 513 32.13 2.86 1.18
C ARG A 513 32.37 2.20 -0.19
N ALA A 514 32.83 0.95 -0.19
CA ALA A 514 33.11 0.17 -1.40
C ALA A 514 31.84 -0.32 -2.12
N LEU A 515 30.70 -0.42 -1.43
CA LEU A 515 29.39 -0.67 -2.06
C LEU A 515 29.07 0.40 -3.11
N LEU A 516 28.15 0.10 -4.04
CA LEU A 516 27.71 1.06 -5.06
C LEU A 516 26.86 2.17 -4.42
N SER A 517 27.08 3.43 -4.78
CA SER A 517 26.25 4.56 -4.33
C SER A 517 24.88 4.57 -5.02
N PRO A 518 23.85 5.20 -4.43
CA PRO A 518 22.53 5.31 -5.07
C PRO A 518 22.59 5.89 -6.49
N TRP A 519 23.46 6.88 -6.71
CA TRP A 519 23.66 7.49 -8.02
C TRP A 519 24.41 6.58 -9.00
N GLU A 520 25.38 5.79 -8.53
CA GLU A 520 26.05 4.78 -9.37
C GLU A 520 25.07 3.65 -9.76
N GLN A 521 24.21 3.21 -8.84
CA GLN A 521 23.17 2.21 -9.10
C GLN A 521 22.17 2.71 -10.15
N LEU A 522 21.63 3.93 -9.99
CA LEU A 522 20.77 4.57 -10.99
C LEU A 522 21.46 4.68 -12.36
N LYS A 523 22.74 5.06 -12.37
CA LYS A 523 23.53 5.17 -13.62
C LYS A 523 23.79 3.82 -14.29
N LEU A 524 23.78 2.71 -13.56
CA LEU A 524 23.98 1.36 -14.10
C LEU A 524 22.71 0.74 -14.73
N ILE A 525 21.52 1.26 -14.43
CA ILE A 525 20.25 0.78 -15.00
C ILE A 525 20.24 0.93 -16.53
N TRP A 526 20.59 2.11 -17.02
CA TRP A 526 20.54 2.39 -18.46
C TRP A 526 21.58 1.60 -19.29
N PRO A 527 22.85 1.48 -18.87
CA PRO A 527 23.82 0.58 -19.48
C PRO A 527 23.42 -0.90 -19.40
N THR A 528 22.73 -1.31 -18.33
CA THR A 528 22.22 -2.69 -18.19
C THR A 528 21.14 -2.99 -19.22
N LEU A 529 20.17 -2.09 -19.40
CA LEU A 529 19.12 -2.22 -20.41
C LEU A 529 19.67 -2.27 -21.85
N ARG A 530 20.80 -1.61 -22.11
CA ARG A 530 21.49 -1.64 -23.41
C ARG A 530 22.46 -2.84 -23.58
N GLY A 531 22.48 -3.78 -22.64
CA GLY A 531 23.36 -4.96 -22.71
C GLY A 531 24.86 -4.64 -22.59
N ARG A 532 25.23 -3.45 -22.11
CA ARG A 532 26.63 -3.00 -21.95
C ARG A 532 27.26 -3.46 -20.63
N VAL A 533 26.46 -3.97 -19.69
CA VAL A 533 26.93 -4.48 -18.40
C VAL A 533 26.65 -5.98 -18.34
N ARG A 534 27.71 -6.77 -18.17
CA ARG A 534 27.61 -8.22 -18.03
C ARG A 534 27.48 -8.56 -16.55
N TRP A 535 26.24 -8.78 -16.11
CA TRP A 535 25.91 -9.34 -14.81
C TRP A 535 26.19 -10.85 -14.81
N GLY A 536 27.46 -11.24 -14.99
CA GLY A 536 27.84 -12.65 -15.16
C GLY A 536 27.22 -13.54 -14.07
N GLU A 537 26.75 -14.72 -14.48
CA GLU A 537 26.07 -15.75 -13.69
C GLU A 537 26.51 -15.77 -12.22
N GLY A 538 25.72 -15.11 -11.36
CA GLY A 538 25.92 -15.08 -9.90
C GLY A 538 27.05 -14.19 -9.34
N LYS A 539 28.01 -13.73 -10.15
CA LYS A 539 29.21 -13.02 -9.65
C LYS A 539 28.91 -11.58 -9.20
N TYR A 540 28.19 -10.79 -10.00
CA TYR A 540 27.98 -9.36 -9.72
C TYR A 540 26.57 -9.01 -9.24
N GLY A 541 25.58 -9.88 -9.50
CA GLY A 541 24.18 -9.67 -9.09
C GLY A 541 24.01 -9.58 -7.57
N GLY A 542 24.64 -10.49 -6.82
CA GLY A 542 24.60 -10.45 -5.35
C GLY A 542 25.19 -9.16 -4.76
N PHE A 543 26.31 -8.68 -5.31
CA PHE A 543 26.95 -7.43 -4.87
C PHE A 543 26.07 -6.19 -5.12
N ALA A 544 25.35 -6.15 -6.25
CA ALA A 544 24.42 -5.07 -6.56
C ALA A 544 23.20 -5.10 -5.64
N LEU A 545 22.62 -6.28 -5.38
CA LEU A 545 21.53 -6.46 -4.42
C LEU A 545 21.95 -5.96 -3.03
N TRP A 546 23.09 -6.41 -2.50
CA TRP A 546 23.62 -5.95 -1.22
C TRP A 546 23.87 -4.44 -1.17
N SER A 547 24.31 -3.84 -2.28
CA SER A 547 24.49 -2.39 -2.38
C SER A 547 23.15 -1.64 -2.33
N ILE A 548 22.09 -2.19 -2.95
CA ILE A 548 20.74 -1.62 -2.94
C ILE A 548 20.16 -1.70 -1.52
N THR A 549 20.16 -2.88 -0.89
CA THR A 549 19.59 -3.05 0.46
C THR A 549 20.29 -2.19 1.50
N LEU A 550 21.63 -2.23 1.53
CA LEU A 550 22.37 -1.53 2.57
C LEU A 550 22.48 -0.02 2.31
N ARG A 551 22.61 0.45 1.07
CA ARG A 551 22.90 1.87 0.83
C ARG A 551 21.70 2.71 0.44
N PHE A 552 20.66 2.09 -0.12
CA PHE A 552 19.43 2.77 -0.50
C PHE A 552 18.35 2.58 0.57
N PHE A 553 18.04 1.34 0.93
CA PHE A 553 16.92 1.04 1.84
C PHE A 553 17.27 1.25 3.32
N PHE A 554 18.46 0.88 3.78
CA PHE A 554 18.81 1.02 5.20
C PHE A 554 18.74 2.46 5.74
N PRO A 555 19.30 3.51 5.07
CA PRO A 555 19.14 4.89 5.55
C PRO A 555 17.69 5.35 5.52
N LEU A 556 16.92 4.92 4.51
CA LEU A 556 15.49 5.21 4.39
C LEU A 556 14.69 4.55 5.52
N LEU A 557 15.00 3.31 5.89
CA LEU A 557 14.42 2.60 7.02
C LEU A 557 14.82 3.24 8.36
N VAL A 558 16.05 3.74 8.49
CA VAL A 558 16.48 4.49 9.69
C VAL A 558 15.77 5.84 9.77
N ILE A 559 15.64 6.58 8.66
CA ILE A 559 14.89 7.85 8.62
C ILE A 559 13.41 7.61 8.87
N LEU A 560 12.82 6.55 8.31
CA LEU A 560 11.44 6.14 8.57
C LEU A 560 11.28 5.75 10.04
N GLY A 561 12.21 4.99 10.60
CA GLY A 561 12.24 4.64 12.02
C GLY A 561 12.36 5.87 12.93
N LEU A 562 13.26 6.80 12.62
CA LEU A 562 13.42 8.07 13.34
C LEU A 562 12.20 8.99 13.16
N GLY A 563 11.55 8.95 12.00
CA GLY A 563 10.32 9.67 11.70
C GLY A 563 9.14 9.10 12.48
N VAL A 564 9.01 7.78 12.53
CA VAL A 564 8.00 7.07 13.34
C VAL A 564 8.23 7.36 14.82
N VAL A 565 9.47 7.23 15.32
CA VAL A 565 9.82 7.56 16.71
C VAL A 565 9.63 9.05 17.01
N GLY A 566 9.93 9.95 16.07
CA GLY A 566 9.75 11.39 16.22
C GLY A 566 8.28 11.81 16.24
N VAL A 567 7.46 11.22 15.37
CA VAL A 567 6.00 11.40 15.36
C VAL A 567 5.40 10.83 16.64
N ASP A 568 5.84 9.65 17.07
CA ASP A 568 5.38 9.01 18.32
C ASP A 568 5.70 9.88 19.54
N ARG A 569 6.95 10.37 19.66
CA ARG A 569 7.38 11.32 20.71
C ARG A 569 6.63 12.66 20.63
N GLY A 570 6.32 13.14 19.42
CA GLY A 570 5.56 14.38 19.21
C GLY A 570 4.11 14.25 19.66
N LEU A 571 3.47 13.12 19.34
CA LEU A 571 2.11 12.80 19.79
C LEU A 571 2.04 12.64 21.31
N ASP A 572 3.05 12.03 21.93
CA ASP A 572 3.14 11.91 23.39
C ASP A 572 3.32 13.29 24.06
N TRP A 573 4.14 14.17 23.49
CA TRP A 573 4.30 15.53 23.99
C TRP A 573 3.00 16.34 23.88
N GLN A 574 2.29 16.24 22.75
CA GLN A 574 1.00 16.89 22.57
C GLN A 574 -0.03 16.38 23.58
N ALA A 575 -0.09 15.06 23.80
CA ALA A 575 -0.97 14.45 24.78
C ALA A 575 -0.70 14.96 26.21
N ARG A 576 0.56 15.17 26.59
CA ARG A 576 0.90 15.75 27.90
C ARG A 576 0.46 17.20 28.05
N MET A 577 0.68 18.03 27.03
CA MET A 577 0.25 19.43 27.03
C MET A 577 -1.28 19.58 27.12
N GLU A 578 -2.02 18.73 26.41
CA GLU A 578 -3.49 18.70 26.49
C GLU A 578 -3.98 18.19 27.84
N ALA A 579 -3.34 17.16 28.40
CA ALA A 579 -3.65 16.66 29.74
C ALA A 579 -3.42 17.72 30.83
N GLU A 580 -2.30 18.45 30.78
CA GLU A 580 -2.02 19.58 31.69
C GLU A 580 -3.11 20.65 31.61
N ARG A 581 -3.58 20.96 30.40
CA ARG A 581 -4.63 21.96 30.18
C ARG A 581 -5.98 21.53 30.76
N ILE A 582 -6.35 20.26 30.59
CA ILE A 582 -7.57 19.67 31.16
C ILE A 582 -7.47 19.67 32.69
N LEU A 583 -6.34 19.25 33.25
CA LEU A 583 -6.10 19.21 34.69
C LEU A 583 -6.16 20.61 35.32
N ALA A 584 -5.55 21.61 34.67
CA ALA A 584 -5.59 23.00 35.11
C ALA A 584 -7.01 23.60 35.07
N ALA A 585 -7.82 23.22 34.08
CA ALA A 585 -9.21 23.68 33.98
C ALA A 585 -10.10 23.07 35.07
N ILE A 586 -9.92 21.78 35.39
CA ILE A 586 -10.60 21.13 36.52
C ILE A 586 -10.21 21.83 37.83
N ARG A 587 -8.93 22.12 38.04
CA ARG A 587 -8.45 22.86 39.23
C ARG A 587 -9.04 24.26 39.37
N ALA A 588 -9.19 24.99 38.27
CA ALA A 588 -9.72 26.35 38.28
C ALA A 588 -11.21 26.41 38.65
N GLY A 589 -11.97 25.34 38.39
CA GLY A 589 -13.39 25.27 38.70
C GLY A 589 -13.68 25.04 40.20
N VAL A 590 -12.90 24.17 40.85
CA VAL A 590 -13.07 23.79 42.27
C VAL A 590 -12.71 24.92 43.25
N GLY A 591 -11.77 25.80 42.90
CA GLY A 591 -11.39 26.97 43.72
C GLY A 591 -12.52 27.97 44.01
N SER A 592 -13.66 27.86 43.30
CA SER A 592 -14.83 28.72 43.46
C SER A 592 -15.93 28.16 44.39
N SER A 593 -15.80 26.93 44.89
CA SER A 593 -16.85 26.19 45.61
C SER A 593 -16.36 25.62 46.94
N ARG A 594 -15.93 26.49 47.87
CA ARG A 594 -15.63 26.12 49.27
C ARG A 594 -16.85 26.03 50.19
N GLN A 595 -18.08 26.06 49.65
CA GLN A 595 -19.30 25.86 50.43
C GLN A 595 -19.88 24.48 50.18
N ALA A 596 -19.96 23.73 51.28
CA ALA A 596 -20.36 22.34 51.41
C ALA A 596 -21.66 22.00 50.65
N SER A 597 -21.51 21.33 49.51
CA SER A 597 -22.39 20.27 49.03
C SER A 597 -21.70 19.61 47.84
N VAL A 598 -21.90 18.30 47.65
CA VAL A 598 -21.50 17.54 46.46
C VAL A 598 -22.32 18.08 45.27
N SER A 599 -21.98 19.27 44.78
CA SER A 599 -22.68 19.92 43.69
C SER A 599 -22.09 19.50 42.35
N LEU A 600 -22.98 19.16 41.42
CA LEU A 600 -22.68 18.77 40.04
C LEU A 600 -21.62 19.67 39.38
N PRO A 601 -20.72 19.11 38.54
CA PRO A 601 -19.69 19.90 37.85
C PRO A 601 -20.32 21.03 37.03
N LYS A 602 -19.67 22.22 37.00
CA LYS A 602 -20.13 23.34 36.16
C LYS A 602 -19.99 23.01 34.67
N ASP A 603 -20.68 23.77 33.80
CA ASP A 603 -20.68 23.55 32.33
C ASP A 603 -19.28 23.43 31.71
N GLU A 604 -18.30 24.18 32.22
CA GLU A 604 -16.93 24.13 31.73
C GLU A 604 -16.19 22.86 32.19
N GLU A 605 -16.39 22.39 33.42
CA GLU A 605 -15.83 21.14 33.91
C GLU A 605 -16.44 19.94 33.16
N TYR A 606 -17.75 19.95 32.92
CA TYR A 606 -18.42 18.92 32.11
C TYR A 606 -17.92 18.90 30.67
N ARG A 607 -17.59 20.08 30.11
CA ARG A 607 -16.96 20.18 28.79
C ARG A 607 -15.59 19.53 28.79
N GLN A 608 -14.76 19.77 29.80
CA GLN A 608 -13.43 19.15 29.92
C GLN A 608 -13.52 17.64 30.14
N LEU A 609 -14.47 17.16 30.94
CA LEU A 609 -14.74 15.73 31.14
C LEU A 609 -15.25 15.04 29.85
N ARG A 610 -16.10 15.71 29.06
CA ARG A 610 -16.52 15.22 27.73
C ARG A 610 -15.35 15.14 26.75
N ILE A 611 -14.45 16.12 26.77
CA ILE A 611 -13.24 16.12 25.95
C ILE A 611 -12.36 14.93 26.36
N LEU A 612 -12.20 14.68 27.66
CA LEU A 612 -11.46 13.52 28.19
C LEU A 612 -12.15 12.19 27.82
N ALA A 613 -13.48 12.13 27.84
CA ALA A 613 -14.25 10.94 27.46
C ALA A 613 -14.07 10.55 25.99
N ALA A 614 -14.08 11.54 25.09
CA ALA A 614 -13.85 11.38 23.66
C ALA A 614 -12.36 11.26 23.29
N ALA A 615 -11.45 11.40 24.25
CA ALA A 615 -10.01 11.40 24.00
C ALA A 615 -9.45 10.02 23.66
N ARG A 616 -8.36 10.01 22.90
CA ARG A 616 -7.62 8.78 22.56
C ARG A 616 -6.96 8.17 23.82
N PRO A 617 -6.73 6.84 23.87
CA PRO A 617 -6.06 6.14 24.98
C PRO A 617 -4.78 6.81 25.49
N ARG A 618 -3.96 7.36 24.57
CA ARG A 618 -2.70 8.05 24.90
C ARG A 618 -2.90 9.30 25.76
N LEU A 619 -3.90 10.14 25.45
CA LEU A 619 -4.21 11.33 26.23
C LEU A 619 -4.75 10.96 27.62
N LYS A 620 -5.62 9.95 27.68
CA LYS A 620 -6.16 9.42 28.94
C LYS A 620 -5.05 8.91 29.87
N ARG A 621 -4.05 8.21 29.33
CA ARG A 621 -2.87 7.76 30.08
C ARG A 621 -2.00 8.91 30.58
N ALA A 622 -1.71 9.88 29.72
CA ALA A 622 -0.95 11.08 30.11
C ALA A 622 -1.65 11.87 31.21
N PHE A 623 -2.99 11.96 31.16
CA PHE A 623 -3.80 12.60 32.20
C PHE A 623 -3.71 11.89 33.56
N VAL A 624 -3.82 10.56 33.60
CA VAL A 624 -3.69 9.77 34.85
C VAL A 624 -2.26 9.86 35.42
N GLU A 625 -1.23 9.77 34.58
CA GLU A 625 0.16 9.91 35.03
C GLU A 625 0.41 11.31 35.66
N LEU A 626 -0.15 12.36 35.06
CA LEU A 626 -0.02 13.72 35.56
C LEU A 626 -0.85 13.95 36.84
N SER A 627 -2.08 13.45 36.91
CA SER A 627 -2.94 13.61 38.09
C SER A 627 -2.41 12.86 39.32
N LEU A 628 -1.70 11.75 39.11
CA LEU A 628 -1.03 11.01 40.18
C LEU A 628 0.27 11.70 40.64
N THR A 629 1.00 12.40 39.76
CA THR A 629 2.28 13.04 40.10
C THR A 629 2.13 14.44 40.69
N ASP A 630 1.09 15.20 40.32
CA ASP A 630 0.85 16.54 40.85
C ASP A 630 0.05 16.53 42.17
N THR A 631 0.78 16.54 43.29
CA THR A 631 0.23 16.55 44.66
C THR A 631 -0.73 17.71 44.93
N ALA A 632 -0.59 18.86 44.26
CA ALA A 632 -1.48 20.00 44.43
C ALA A 632 -2.85 19.80 43.74
N SER A 633 -2.91 18.91 42.75
CA SER A 633 -4.14 18.59 42.01
C SER A 633 -4.88 17.39 42.60
N GLN A 634 -4.21 16.54 43.38
CA GLN A 634 -4.81 15.32 43.95
C GLN A 634 -6.04 15.61 44.84
N SER A 635 -6.02 16.65 45.68
CA SER A 635 -7.15 16.99 46.56
C SER A 635 -8.35 17.54 45.79
N GLU A 636 -8.10 18.32 44.73
CA GLU A 636 -9.13 18.95 43.90
C GLU A 636 -9.80 17.94 42.96
N VAL A 637 -9.00 17.04 42.37
CA VAL A 637 -9.46 15.99 41.46
C VAL A 637 -10.24 14.90 42.20
N LEU A 638 -9.92 14.67 43.48
CA LEU A 638 -10.59 13.67 44.33
C LEU A 638 -12.09 13.93 44.47
N TYR A 639 -12.55 15.19 44.52
CA TYR A 639 -13.97 15.53 44.57
C TYR A 639 -14.76 15.08 43.33
N HIS A 640 -14.07 14.84 42.21
CA HIS A 640 -14.66 14.44 40.93
C HIS A 640 -14.16 13.07 40.46
N VAL A 641 -13.58 12.26 41.36
CA VAL A 641 -12.88 11.02 41.00
C VAL A 641 -13.75 10.03 40.22
N GLU A 642 -15.05 9.91 40.56
CA GLU A 642 -15.98 9.04 39.84
C GLU A 642 -16.28 9.54 38.42
N ALA A 643 -16.55 10.83 38.25
CA ALA A 643 -16.83 11.44 36.94
C ALA A 643 -15.60 11.39 36.03
N ILE A 644 -14.41 11.55 36.61
CA ILE A 644 -13.12 11.42 35.93
C ILE A 644 -12.89 9.98 35.52
N TYR A 645 -13.12 9.01 36.41
CA TYR A 645 -13.01 7.59 36.10
C TYR A 645 -13.97 7.17 34.97
N GLN A 646 -15.23 7.58 35.03
CA GLN A 646 -16.21 7.32 33.96
C GLN A 646 -15.77 7.91 32.61
N SER A 647 -15.18 9.10 32.61
CA SER A 647 -14.65 9.72 31.40
C SER A 647 -13.40 8.98 30.87
N LEU A 648 -12.55 8.50 31.76
CA LEU A 648 -11.36 7.74 31.37
C LEU A 648 -11.73 6.38 30.76
N VAL A 649 -12.72 5.69 31.34
CA VAL A 649 -12.86 4.24 31.19
C VAL A 649 -14.21 3.78 30.60
N GLY A 650 -15.26 4.61 30.60
CA GLY A 650 -16.62 4.22 30.21
C GLY A 650 -16.84 3.74 28.75
N LEU A 651 -15.80 3.69 27.91
CA LEU A 651 -15.81 3.21 26.53
C LEU A 651 -14.72 2.14 26.26
N ASP A 652 -14.23 1.44 27.30
CA ASP A 652 -13.15 0.43 27.23
C ASP A 652 -13.68 -1.01 27.25
N PRO A 653 -14.10 -1.59 26.11
CA PRO A 653 -14.69 -2.94 26.06
C PRO A 653 -13.69 -4.07 26.36
N ASP A 654 -12.38 -3.81 26.21
CA ASP A 654 -11.32 -4.82 26.30
C ASP A 654 -10.56 -4.80 27.65
N TYR A 655 -10.94 -3.91 28.58
CA TYR A 655 -10.31 -3.72 29.91
C TYR A 655 -8.81 -3.34 29.88
N GLU A 656 -8.26 -2.92 28.74
CA GLU A 656 -6.85 -2.55 28.61
C GLU A 656 -6.53 -1.26 29.40
N LEU A 657 -7.41 -0.26 29.34
CA LEU A 657 -7.24 1.00 30.08
C LEU A 657 -7.49 0.80 31.57
N HIS A 658 -8.47 -0.03 31.93
CA HIS A 658 -8.71 -0.43 33.32
C HIS A 658 -7.46 -1.00 33.98
N THR A 659 -6.81 -1.95 33.32
CA THR A 659 -5.61 -2.64 33.83
C THR A 659 -4.42 -1.66 33.94
N ALA A 660 -4.19 -0.86 32.89
CA ALA A 660 -3.09 0.11 32.88
C ALA A 660 -3.25 1.19 33.96
N PHE A 661 -4.47 1.67 34.23
CA PHE A 661 -4.71 2.66 35.28
C PHE A 661 -4.65 2.05 36.68
N HIS A 662 -5.06 0.79 36.84
CA HIS A 662 -4.90 0.06 38.11
C HIS A 662 -3.43 -0.06 38.52
N GLU A 663 -2.56 -0.47 37.58
CA GLU A 663 -1.11 -0.56 37.82
C GLU A 663 -0.48 0.81 38.15
N LEU A 664 -0.90 1.86 37.43
CA LEU A 664 -0.42 3.22 37.68
C LEU A 664 -0.84 3.74 39.06
N ALA A 665 -2.09 3.51 39.47
CA ALA A 665 -2.60 3.93 40.77
C ALA A 665 -1.92 3.21 41.95
N LEU A 666 -1.48 1.96 41.77
CA LEU A 666 -0.80 1.18 42.81
C LEU A 666 0.72 1.43 42.92
N ARG A 667 1.28 2.23 42.00
CA ARG A 667 2.72 2.47 41.84
C ARG A 667 3.35 3.20 43.04
N ASP A 668 2.65 4.15 43.64
CA ASP A 668 3.16 4.98 44.73
C ASP A 668 3.04 4.31 46.11
N LYS A 669 4.03 4.54 46.99
CA LYS A 669 4.08 4.00 48.37
C LYS A 669 4.52 5.11 49.36
N PRO A 670 3.71 5.48 50.37
CA PRO A 670 2.32 5.04 50.63
C PRO A 670 1.34 5.56 49.56
N LEU A 671 0.15 4.93 49.46
CA LEU A 671 -0.91 5.37 48.55
C LEU A 671 -1.49 6.69 49.07
N THR A 672 -1.62 7.69 48.19
CA THR A 672 -2.38 8.91 48.50
C THR A 672 -3.88 8.64 48.45
N PRO A 673 -4.74 9.43 49.14
CA PRO A 673 -6.18 9.24 49.11
C PRO A 673 -6.78 9.22 47.69
N TYR A 674 -6.24 10.04 46.78
CA TYR A 674 -6.62 10.03 45.36
C TYR A 674 -6.21 8.74 44.64
N SER A 675 -4.96 8.29 44.82
CA SER A 675 -4.49 7.03 44.23
C SER A 675 -5.27 5.82 44.77
N ALA A 676 -5.65 5.82 46.05
CA ALA A 676 -6.45 4.77 46.67
C ALA A 676 -7.88 4.74 46.13
N ALA A 677 -8.52 5.91 45.94
CA ALA A 677 -9.84 6.01 45.31
C ALA A 677 -9.84 5.53 43.85
N LEU A 678 -8.84 5.95 43.05
CA LEU A 678 -8.71 5.51 41.66
C LEU A 678 -8.39 4.00 41.58
N ALA A 679 -7.56 3.49 42.48
CA ALA A 679 -7.29 2.07 42.60
C ALA A 679 -8.55 1.28 42.97
N ALA A 680 -9.39 1.78 43.89
CA ALA A 680 -10.65 1.13 44.26
C ALA A 680 -11.64 1.06 43.08
N LEU A 681 -11.82 2.15 42.34
CA LEU A 681 -12.70 2.21 41.16
C LEU A 681 -12.26 1.26 40.05
N THR A 682 -10.96 1.21 39.76
CA THR A 682 -10.41 0.27 38.76
C THR A 682 -10.50 -1.19 39.24
N HIS A 683 -10.34 -1.44 40.54
CA HIS A 683 -10.37 -2.78 41.12
C HIS A 683 -11.76 -3.42 41.09
N GLN A 684 -12.84 -2.65 41.28
CA GLN A 684 -14.22 -3.15 41.24
C GLN A 684 -14.61 -3.75 39.88
N THR A 685 -14.04 -3.21 38.80
CA THR A 685 -14.38 -3.57 37.43
C THR A 685 -13.52 -4.71 36.85
N LEU A 686 -12.43 -5.10 37.53
CA LEU A 686 -11.49 -6.10 37.03
C LEU A 686 -11.93 -7.54 37.41
N PRO A 687 -11.95 -8.51 36.47
CA PRO A 687 -12.47 -9.85 36.70
C PRO A 687 -11.58 -10.78 37.57
N GLN A 688 -10.32 -10.40 37.85
CA GLN A 688 -9.42 -11.15 38.75
C GLN A 688 -8.59 -10.18 39.60
N THR A 689 -8.72 -10.26 40.93
CA THR A 689 -8.02 -9.37 41.86
C THR A 689 -7.23 -10.15 42.91
N GLU A 690 -5.99 -9.74 43.18
CA GLU A 690 -5.16 -10.32 44.23
C GLU A 690 -5.60 -9.82 45.63
N PRO A 691 -5.91 -10.70 46.60
CA PRO A 691 -6.39 -10.31 47.93
C PRO A 691 -5.46 -9.36 48.70
N GLN A 692 -4.15 -9.39 48.41
CA GLN A 692 -3.17 -8.52 49.05
C GLN A 692 -3.29 -7.06 48.59
N GLN A 693 -3.70 -6.84 47.34
CA GLN A 693 -3.88 -5.50 46.77
C GLN A 693 -5.16 -4.87 47.32
N THR A 694 -6.25 -5.64 47.42
CA THR A 694 -7.52 -5.24 48.05
C THR A 694 -7.32 -4.75 49.48
N VAL A 695 -6.52 -5.48 50.28
CA VAL A 695 -6.19 -5.10 51.67
C VAL A 695 -5.39 -3.81 51.72
N ARG A 696 -4.44 -3.61 50.80
CA ARG A 696 -3.63 -2.38 50.73
C ARG A 696 -4.48 -1.15 50.38
N ILE A 697 -5.40 -1.28 49.42
CA ILE A 697 -6.33 -0.21 49.04
C ILE A 697 -7.28 0.10 50.22
N ALA A 698 -7.85 -0.93 50.85
CA ALA A 698 -8.77 -0.75 51.98
C ALA A 698 -8.11 -0.06 53.18
N ASN A 699 -6.86 -0.41 53.52
CA ASN A 699 -6.15 0.26 54.62
C ASN A 699 -5.84 1.73 54.31
N ALA A 700 -5.44 2.05 53.08
CA ALA A 700 -5.19 3.44 52.66
C ALA A 700 -6.47 4.30 52.64
N LEU A 701 -7.61 3.72 52.25
CA LEU A 701 -8.91 4.38 52.35
C LEU A 701 -9.33 4.60 53.81
N LEU A 702 -9.06 3.62 54.69
CA LEU A 702 -9.36 3.74 56.12
C LEU A 702 -8.52 4.82 56.80
N GLU A 703 -7.21 4.89 56.49
CA GLU A 703 -6.32 5.97 56.94
C GLU A 703 -6.81 7.34 56.44
N ALA A 704 -7.28 7.42 55.19
CA ALA A 704 -7.85 8.65 54.66
C ALA A 704 -9.15 9.09 55.37
N ILE A 705 -9.98 8.14 55.83
CA ILE A 705 -11.17 8.43 56.65
C ILE A 705 -10.77 8.89 58.06
N GLU A 706 -9.80 8.22 58.68
CA GLU A 706 -9.26 8.61 60.01
C GLU A 706 -8.70 10.04 60.00
N GLU A 707 -8.01 10.44 58.93
CA GLU A 707 -7.39 11.76 58.80
C GLU A 707 -8.39 12.89 58.43
N ASN A 708 -9.53 12.56 57.81
CA ASN A 708 -10.46 13.54 57.23
C ASN A 708 -11.89 13.43 57.77
N SER A 709 -12.05 13.05 59.04
CA SER A 709 -13.32 12.74 59.71
C SER A 709 -14.44 13.78 59.57
N ALA A 710 -14.10 15.07 59.36
CA ALA A 710 -15.06 16.16 59.18
C ALA A 710 -15.36 16.55 57.71
N SER A 711 -14.97 15.72 56.72
CA SER A 711 -15.09 16.06 55.29
C SER A 711 -16.18 15.27 54.56
N ALA A 712 -16.83 15.89 53.57
CA ALA A 712 -17.76 15.21 52.67
C ALA A 712 -17.12 14.07 51.83
N LEU A 713 -15.79 13.96 51.84
CA LEU A 713 -15.04 12.89 51.17
C LEU A 713 -15.11 11.56 51.93
N VAL A 714 -15.44 11.59 53.23
CA VAL A 714 -15.65 10.38 54.04
C VAL A 714 -16.71 9.49 53.39
N PHE A 715 -17.84 10.06 52.96
CA PHE A 715 -18.89 9.35 52.24
C PHE A 715 -18.39 8.60 50.99
N VAL A 716 -17.52 9.25 50.21
CA VAL A 716 -16.96 8.66 48.97
C VAL A 716 -16.02 7.50 49.31
N PHE A 717 -15.15 7.67 50.30
CA PHE A 717 -14.24 6.61 50.74
C PHE A 717 -14.98 5.43 51.38
N GLU A 718 -16.02 5.68 52.17
CA GLU A 718 -16.86 4.65 52.76
C GLU A 718 -17.65 3.87 51.70
N SER A 719 -18.12 4.53 50.64
CA SER A 719 -18.74 3.86 49.47
C SER A 719 -17.76 2.90 48.78
N PHE A 720 -16.50 3.31 48.62
CA PHE A 720 -15.44 2.45 48.08
C PHE A 720 -15.06 1.30 49.03
N LEU A 721 -15.04 1.54 50.35
CA LEU A 721 -14.81 0.47 51.31
C LEU A 721 -15.97 -0.55 51.36
N ARG A 722 -17.21 -0.07 51.25
CA ARG A 722 -18.42 -0.91 51.20
C ARG A 722 -18.37 -1.92 50.05
N THR A 723 -17.99 -1.44 48.87
CA THR A 723 -17.84 -2.25 47.66
C THR A 723 -16.64 -3.20 47.71
N LEU A 724 -15.54 -2.80 48.34
CA LEU A 724 -14.38 -3.69 48.58
C LEU A 724 -14.64 -4.72 49.68
N GLY A 725 -15.62 -4.49 50.56
CA GLY A 725 -16.02 -5.37 51.67
C GLY A 725 -16.24 -6.83 51.26
N ASP A 726 -16.82 -7.05 50.07
CA ASP A 726 -17.11 -8.39 49.54
C ASP A 726 -15.85 -9.16 49.09
N GLN A 727 -14.71 -8.48 48.96
CA GLN A 727 -13.44 -9.06 48.52
C GLN A 727 -12.40 -9.15 49.66
N LEU A 728 -12.70 -8.59 50.84
CA LEU A 728 -11.79 -8.58 51.98
C LEU A 728 -11.76 -9.92 52.74
N PRO A 729 -10.56 -10.41 53.16
CA PRO A 729 -10.45 -11.57 54.05
C PRO A 729 -11.07 -11.30 55.42
N ALA A 730 -11.77 -12.29 56.00
CA ALA A 730 -12.49 -12.15 57.28
C ALA A 730 -11.67 -11.56 58.44
N LYS A 731 -10.36 -11.87 58.51
CA LYS A 731 -9.45 -11.30 59.52
C LYS A 731 -9.25 -9.79 59.36
N GLN A 732 -9.19 -9.29 58.13
CA GLN A 732 -9.03 -7.87 57.82
C GLN A 732 -10.37 -7.13 57.95
N THR A 733 -11.47 -7.75 57.53
CA THR A 733 -12.84 -7.26 57.80
C THR A 733 -13.06 -7.01 59.29
N GLY A 734 -12.54 -7.89 60.15
CA GLY A 734 -12.59 -7.70 61.60
C GLY A 734 -11.76 -6.54 62.14
N ILE A 735 -10.60 -6.26 61.56
CA ILE A 735 -9.74 -5.11 61.95
C ILE A 735 -10.40 -3.80 61.54
N ILE A 736 -10.96 -3.74 60.33
CA ILE A 736 -11.69 -2.57 59.82
C ILE A 736 -12.94 -2.32 60.67
N ALA A 737 -13.71 -3.36 60.98
CA ALA A 737 -14.88 -3.26 61.85
C ALA A 737 -14.53 -2.76 63.26
N GLN A 738 -13.42 -3.21 63.86
CA GLN A 738 -12.96 -2.72 65.17
C GLN A 738 -12.63 -1.23 65.15
N ARG A 739 -11.98 -0.74 64.09
CA ARG A 739 -11.65 0.68 63.93
C ARG A 739 -12.89 1.53 63.68
N LEU A 740 -13.82 1.06 62.84
CA LEU A 740 -15.11 1.73 62.62
C LEU A 740 -15.95 1.80 63.89
N VAL A 741 -15.97 0.75 64.72
CA VAL A 741 -16.65 0.78 66.03
C VAL A 741 -16.00 1.78 66.99
N ALA A 742 -14.67 1.94 66.96
CA ALA A 742 -13.99 2.98 67.72
C ALA A 742 -14.37 4.39 67.22
N MET A 743 -14.48 4.60 65.91
CA MET A 743 -14.95 5.86 65.31
C MET A 743 -16.39 6.17 65.71
N VAL A 744 -17.31 5.20 65.65
CA VAL A 744 -18.71 5.37 66.08
C VAL A 744 -18.81 5.73 67.56
N ARG A 745 -17.93 5.18 68.40
CA ARG A 745 -17.88 5.50 69.84
C ARG A 745 -17.41 6.93 70.10
N ASP A 746 -16.47 7.41 69.30
CA ASP A 746 -15.81 8.70 69.50
C ASP A 746 -16.51 9.84 68.70
N ALA A 747 -17.44 9.48 67.79
CA ALA A 747 -18.27 10.40 67.01
C ALA A 747 -19.26 11.18 67.88
N SER A 748 -19.31 12.50 67.65
CA SER A 748 -20.15 13.43 68.42
C SER A 748 -21.41 13.87 67.66
N GLU A 749 -21.38 13.78 66.33
CA GLU A 749 -22.42 14.27 65.43
C GLU A 749 -23.30 13.14 64.88
N GLU A 750 -24.60 13.44 64.73
CA GLU A 750 -25.65 12.49 64.31
C GLU A 750 -25.37 11.88 62.92
N TYR A 751 -24.82 12.69 61.99
CA TYR A 751 -24.47 12.28 60.63
C TYR A 751 -23.27 11.34 60.57
N GLU A 752 -22.24 11.56 61.40
CA GLU A 752 -21.08 10.67 61.50
C GLU A 752 -21.50 9.28 62.00
N ILE A 753 -22.37 9.23 63.01
CA ILE A 753 -22.87 7.95 63.54
C ILE A 753 -23.66 7.19 62.47
N GLU A 754 -24.49 7.88 61.67
CA GLU A 754 -25.30 7.27 60.60
C GLU A 754 -24.43 6.59 59.53
N GLU A 755 -23.42 7.28 59.02
CA GLU A 755 -22.56 6.84 57.91
C GLU A 755 -21.67 5.64 58.33
N HIS A 756 -20.99 5.74 59.47
CA HIS A 756 -20.16 4.64 59.98
C HIS A 756 -21.01 3.40 60.34
N VAL A 757 -22.25 3.58 60.85
CA VAL A 757 -23.17 2.46 61.12
C VAL A 757 -23.69 1.83 59.82
N SER A 758 -23.93 2.61 58.77
CA SER A 758 -24.27 2.12 57.43
C SER A 758 -23.13 1.29 56.80
N LEU A 759 -21.88 1.70 57.02
CA LEU A 759 -20.73 0.89 56.60
C LEU A 759 -20.62 -0.42 57.40
N LEU A 760 -20.77 -0.38 58.73
CA LEU A 760 -20.82 -1.59 59.57
C LEU A 760 -21.94 -2.56 59.15
N LEU A 761 -23.10 -2.02 58.78
CA LEU A 761 -24.25 -2.74 58.24
C LEU A 761 -23.93 -3.59 57.02
N SER A 762 -23.11 -3.06 56.11
CA SER A 762 -22.68 -3.75 54.90
C SER A 762 -21.69 -4.89 55.17
N LEU A 763 -20.92 -4.79 56.26
CA LEU A 763 -19.96 -5.81 56.67
C LEU A 763 -20.59 -6.93 57.52
N GLY A 764 -21.83 -6.73 57.98
CA GLY A 764 -22.48 -7.48 59.06
C GLY A 764 -22.57 -9.01 58.90
N GLU A 765 -22.77 -9.54 57.69
CA GLU A 765 -22.88 -11.00 57.47
C GLU A 765 -21.53 -11.74 57.57
N ARG A 766 -20.41 -11.01 57.53
CA ARG A 766 -19.04 -11.57 57.50
C ARG A 766 -18.23 -11.29 58.77
N LEU A 767 -18.85 -10.69 59.78
CA LEU A 767 -18.21 -10.48 61.07
C LEU A 767 -17.99 -11.83 61.78
N PRO A 768 -16.77 -12.07 62.33
CA PRO A 768 -16.56 -13.17 63.28
C PRO A 768 -17.54 -13.07 64.46
N PRO A 769 -18.04 -14.20 65.00
CA PRO A 769 -19.10 -14.21 66.02
C PRO A 769 -18.77 -13.40 67.28
N GLU A 770 -17.51 -13.40 67.73
CA GLU A 770 -17.06 -12.57 68.86
C GLU A 770 -17.15 -11.05 68.58
N GLN A 771 -16.92 -10.65 67.33
CA GLN A 771 -16.96 -9.24 66.91
C GLN A 771 -18.38 -8.81 66.59
N ALA A 772 -19.21 -9.69 66.00
CA ALA A 772 -20.64 -9.47 65.86
C ALA A 772 -21.33 -9.29 67.22
N GLU A 773 -20.91 -10.06 68.24
CA GLU A 773 -21.38 -9.89 69.62
C GLU A 773 -20.96 -8.54 70.21
N ALA A 774 -19.72 -8.11 70.01
CA ALA A 774 -19.23 -6.81 70.48
C ALA A 774 -19.98 -5.63 69.83
N THR A 775 -20.20 -5.69 68.52
CA THR A 775 -20.96 -4.69 67.74
C THR A 775 -22.43 -4.66 68.18
N ALA A 776 -23.06 -5.82 68.37
CA ALA A 776 -24.44 -5.91 68.85
C ALA A 776 -24.60 -5.37 70.28
N ARG A 777 -23.63 -5.66 71.17
CA ARG A 777 -23.62 -5.15 72.55
C ARG A 777 -23.57 -3.62 72.56
N HIS A 778 -22.77 -3.02 71.68
CA HIS A 778 -22.68 -1.57 71.56
C HIS A 778 -23.96 -0.96 70.97
N LEU A 779 -24.51 -1.51 69.88
CA LEU A 779 -25.77 -1.04 69.27
C LEU A 779 -26.96 -1.10 70.24
N VAL A 780 -27.10 -2.18 71.00
CA VAL A 780 -28.14 -2.30 72.04
C VAL A 780 -27.89 -1.33 73.20
N GLY A 781 -26.62 -1.06 73.53
CA GLY A 781 -26.24 -0.02 74.50
C GLY A 781 -26.65 1.38 74.04
N VAL A 782 -26.41 1.71 72.77
CA VAL A 782 -26.82 2.97 72.13
C VAL A 782 -28.34 3.12 72.13
N MET A 783 -29.10 2.06 71.84
CA MET A 783 -30.57 2.06 71.89
C MET A 783 -31.15 2.21 73.31
N ARG A 784 -30.39 1.86 74.35
CA ARG A 784 -30.80 1.97 75.76
C ARG A 784 -30.42 3.31 76.40
N ALA A 785 -29.45 4.03 75.83
CA ALA A 785 -28.95 5.27 76.41
C ALA A 785 -30.01 6.39 76.30
N PRO A 786 -30.39 7.06 77.42
CA PRO A 786 -31.40 8.12 77.40
C PRO A 786 -30.98 9.34 76.56
N SER A 787 -29.68 9.56 76.39
CA SER A 787 -29.13 10.61 75.50
C SER A 787 -29.48 10.40 74.03
N ASN A 788 -29.79 9.16 73.62
CA ASN A 788 -29.99 8.77 72.22
C ASN A 788 -31.45 8.40 71.94
N GLU A 789 -32.37 8.64 72.88
CA GLU A 789 -33.79 8.27 72.76
C GLU A 789 -34.48 9.03 71.61
N ALA A 790 -34.13 10.29 71.38
CA ALA A 790 -34.63 11.08 70.26
C ALA A 790 -34.14 10.52 68.91
N PHE A 791 -32.86 10.18 68.82
CA PHE A 791 -32.24 9.60 67.62
C PHE A 791 -32.86 8.24 67.25
N PHE A 792 -33.05 7.36 68.24
CA PHE A 792 -33.68 6.07 68.03
C PHE A 792 -35.15 6.20 67.58
N LYS A 793 -35.90 7.19 68.09
CA LYS A 793 -37.28 7.47 67.65
C LYS A 793 -37.34 8.09 66.26
N MET A 794 -36.32 8.84 65.85
CA MET A 794 -36.27 9.52 64.55
C MET A 794 -35.80 8.59 63.42
N PHE A 795 -34.91 7.64 63.70
CA PHE A 795 -34.39 6.69 62.70
C PHE A 795 -34.49 5.22 63.13
N PRO A 796 -35.68 4.72 63.52
CA PRO A 796 -35.83 3.36 64.02
C PRO A 796 -35.41 2.30 62.98
N HIS A 797 -35.63 2.58 61.69
CA HIS A 797 -35.36 1.68 60.58
C HIS A 797 -33.86 1.37 60.37
N MET A 798 -32.94 2.27 60.76
CA MET A 798 -31.50 2.05 60.64
C MET A 798 -31.01 1.02 61.66
N PHE A 799 -31.41 1.19 62.92
CA PHE A 799 -31.09 0.26 63.99
C PHE A 799 -31.76 -1.10 63.79
N THR A 800 -33.01 -1.12 63.30
CA THR A 800 -33.72 -2.38 63.05
C THR A 800 -33.07 -3.20 61.94
N ARG A 801 -32.60 -2.55 60.86
CA ARG A 801 -31.90 -3.22 59.77
C ARG A 801 -30.56 -3.80 60.23
N SER A 802 -29.84 -3.07 61.08
CA SER A 802 -28.57 -3.52 61.69
C SER A 802 -28.77 -4.74 62.55
N LEU A 803 -29.77 -4.69 63.43
CA LEU A 803 -30.12 -5.82 64.27
C LEU A 803 -30.65 -7.00 63.47
N ALA A 804 -31.42 -6.76 62.40
CA ALA A 804 -31.95 -7.82 61.54
C ALA A 804 -30.83 -8.57 60.79
N ASN A 805 -29.77 -7.87 60.37
CA ASN A 805 -28.60 -8.49 59.74
C ASN A 805 -27.74 -9.28 60.75
N LEU A 806 -27.68 -8.83 62.01
CA LEU A 806 -26.94 -9.50 63.07
C LEU A 806 -27.75 -10.60 63.78
N ALA A 807 -29.06 -10.69 63.52
CA ALA A 807 -30.04 -11.48 64.28
C ALA A 807 -29.70 -12.97 64.41
N GLY A 808 -29.15 -13.59 63.36
CA GLY A 808 -28.75 -15.00 63.36
C GLY A 808 -27.59 -15.33 64.31
N GLN A 809 -26.82 -14.33 64.74
CA GLN A 809 -25.60 -14.48 65.53
C GLN A 809 -25.76 -14.00 67.00
N LEU A 810 -26.97 -13.57 67.39
CA LEU A 810 -27.23 -12.99 68.71
C LEU A 810 -27.52 -14.03 69.82
N PRO A 811 -26.98 -13.85 71.05
CA PRO A 811 -27.39 -14.59 72.23
C PRO A 811 -28.87 -14.32 72.63
N PRO A 812 -29.58 -15.29 73.25
CA PRO A 812 -31.03 -15.21 73.52
C PRO A 812 -31.46 -14.00 74.36
N GLU A 813 -30.60 -13.55 75.26
CA GLU A 813 -30.87 -12.43 76.17
C GLU A 813 -31.00 -11.10 75.42
N TYR A 814 -30.11 -10.85 74.44
CA TYR A 814 -30.13 -9.64 73.63
C TYR A 814 -31.23 -9.69 72.55
N THR A 815 -31.55 -10.88 72.02
CA THR A 815 -32.69 -11.08 71.10
C THR A 815 -34.02 -10.70 71.76
N LYS A 816 -34.22 -11.08 73.03
CA LYS A 816 -35.44 -10.75 73.80
C LYS A 816 -35.57 -9.24 74.04
N ALA A 817 -34.48 -8.58 74.41
CA ALA A 817 -34.48 -7.14 74.65
C ALA A 817 -34.72 -6.31 73.37
N ALA A 818 -34.13 -6.72 72.25
CA ALA A 818 -34.36 -6.09 70.95
C ALA A 818 -35.82 -6.28 70.48
N ALA A 819 -36.36 -7.50 70.58
CA ALA A 819 -37.74 -7.81 70.19
C ALA A 819 -38.78 -7.01 71.00
N GLN A 820 -38.61 -6.90 72.33
CA GLN A 820 -39.51 -6.11 73.18
C GLN A 820 -39.54 -4.64 72.77
N ARG A 821 -38.38 -4.04 72.49
CA ARG A 821 -38.32 -2.63 72.08
C ARG A 821 -38.92 -2.39 70.70
N LEU A 822 -38.79 -3.35 69.77
CA LEU A 822 -39.40 -3.28 68.44
C LEU A 822 -40.92 -3.35 68.48
N VAL A 823 -41.49 -4.20 69.34
CA VAL A 823 -42.95 -4.34 69.50
C VAL A 823 -43.57 -3.06 70.11
N GLU A 824 -42.91 -2.44 71.09
CA GLU A 824 -43.33 -1.13 71.61
C GLU A 824 -43.43 -0.09 70.49
N VAL A 825 -42.42 0.01 69.63
CA VAL A 825 -42.42 0.99 68.53
C VAL A 825 -43.52 0.68 67.50
N ILE A 826 -43.70 -0.60 67.13
CA ILE A 826 -44.77 -1.03 66.20
C ILE A 826 -46.17 -0.71 66.72
N SER A 827 -46.38 -0.80 68.02
CA SER A 827 -47.68 -0.46 68.63
C SER A 827 -48.00 1.04 68.59
N THR A 828 -47.00 1.89 68.30
CA THR A 828 -47.13 3.36 68.33
C THR A 828 -46.95 4.05 66.98
N THR A 829 -46.29 3.43 66.00
CA THR A 829 -46.07 4.06 64.69
C THR A 829 -47.29 3.94 63.76
N THR A 830 -47.50 5.00 62.96
CA THR A 830 -48.54 5.08 61.93
C THR A 830 -47.96 5.13 60.52
N ASP A 831 -46.63 5.14 60.37
CA ASP A 831 -45.97 5.20 59.06
C ASP A 831 -45.87 3.79 58.45
N VAL A 832 -46.35 3.66 57.21
CA VAL A 832 -46.47 2.37 56.50
C VAL A 832 -45.10 1.77 56.11
N ASN A 833 -44.11 2.61 55.80
CA ASN A 833 -42.76 2.16 55.46
C ASN A 833 -41.98 1.78 56.71
N GLU A 834 -42.14 2.53 57.81
CA GLU A 834 -41.57 2.17 59.10
C GLU A 834 -42.16 0.87 59.63
N LEU A 835 -43.49 0.71 59.55
CA LEU A 835 -44.19 -0.53 59.92
C LEU A 835 -43.64 -1.73 59.14
N TYR A 836 -43.41 -1.59 57.83
CA TYR A 836 -42.80 -2.62 57.01
C TYR A 836 -41.37 -2.97 57.48
N GLY A 837 -40.51 -1.98 57.71
CA GLY A 837 -39.14 -2.21 58.18
C GLY A 837 -39.07 -2.83 59.58
N LEU A 838 -39.92 -2.38 60.50
CA LEU A 838 -40.03 -2.90 61.86
C LEU A 838 -40.56 -4.34 61.89
N THR A 839 -41.55 -4.67 61.06
CA THR A 839 -42.13 -6.02 60.98
C THR A 839 -41.24 -7.00 60.23
N LEU A 840 -40.48 -6.54 59.23
CA LEU A 840 -39.43 -7.34 58.59
C LEU A 840 -38.31 -7.69 59.58
N ALA A 841 -37.88 -6.72 60.40
CA ALA A 841 -36.90 -6.96 61.45
C ALA A 841 -37.40 -7.96 62.49
N LEU A 842 -38.66 -7.85 62.93
CA LEU A 842 -39.31 -8.86 63.78
C LEU A 842 -39.38 -10.24 63.12
N GLY A 843 -39.73 -10.31 61.83
CA GLY A 843 -39.79 -11.57 61.09
C GLY A 843 -38.42 -12.25 60.99
N ARG A 844 -37.34 -11.47 60.83
CA ARG A 844 -35.95 -11.97 60.76
C ARG A 844 -35.35 -12.35 62.11
N LEU A 845 -35.83 -11.78 63.22
CA LEU A 845 -35.50 -12.23 64.58
C LEU A 845 -35.99 -13.67 64.86
N GLY A 846 -36.88 -14.21 64.02
CA GLY A 846 -37.07 -15.64 63.81
C GLY A 846 -37.66 -16.42 64.98
N GLU A 847 -37.29 -17.71 65.10
CA GLU A 847 -37.83 -18.73 66.04
C GLU A 847 -37.72 -18.38 67.53
N LYS A 848 -37.00 -17.30 67.87
CA LYS A 848 -36.80 -16.82 69.24
C LYS A 848 -37.86 -15.80 69.68
N LEU A 849 -38.87 -15.51 68.84
CA LEU A 849 -39.95 -14.55 69.13
C LEU A 849 -41.13 -15.22 69.88
N PRO A 850 -41.65 -14.64 70.97
CA PRO A 850 -42.87 -15.11 71.64
C PRO A 850 -44.12 -14.99 70.73
N MET A 851 -44.98 -16.02 70.70
CA MET A 851 -46.19 -16.07 69.83
C MET A 851 -47.12 -14.87 69.99
N GLU A 852 -47.30 -14.38 71.22
CA GLU A 852 -48.14 -13.24 71.53
C GLU A 852 -47.70 -11.95 70.81
N GLN A 853 -46.39 -11.80 70.56
CA GLN A 853 -45.83 -10.62 69.88
C GLN A 853 -46.02 -10.66 68.36
N ALA A 854 -46.01 -11.86 67.74
CA ALA A 854 -46.27 -12.03 66.32
C ALA A 854 -47.75 -11.74 65.96
N GLU A 855 -48.66 -12.10 66.86
CA GLU A 855 -50.10 -11.89 66.66
C GLU A 855 -50.47 -10.41 66.72
N VAL A 856 -49.92 -9.67 67.69
CA VAL A 856 -50.13 -8.21 67.82
C VAL A 856 -49.64 -7.48 66.58
N ALA A 857 -48.49 -7.88 66.02
CA ALA A 857 -47.96 -7.30 64.78
C ALA A 857 -48.83 -7.62 63.55
N ALA A 858 -49.31 -8.86 63.41
CA ALA A 858 -50.13 -9.27 62.27
C ALA A 858 -51.50 -8.56 62.21
N ARG A 859 -52.19 -8.41 63.36
CA ARG A 859 -53.47 -7.68 63.41
C ARG A 859 -53.30 -6.21 63.02
N ARG A 860 -52.24 -5.58 63.52
CA ARG A 860 -51.96 -4.17 63.23
C ARG A 860 -51.71 -3.92 61.73
N LEU A 861 -51.02 -4.84 61.04
CA LEU A 861 -50.79 -4.74 59.60
C LEU A 861 -52.09 -4.85 58.79
N VAL A 862 -53.02 -5.73 59.18
CA VAL A 862 -54.32 -5.88 58.49
C VAL A 862 -55.18 -4.64 58.64
N GLU A 863 -55.22 -4.03 59.83
CA GLU A 863 -55.92 -2.75 60.06
C GLU A 863 -55.37 -1.64 59.15
N VAL A 864 -54.04 -1.50 59.09
CA VAL A 864 -53.38 -0.47 58.28
C VAL A 864 -53.60 -0.71 56.78
N MET A 865 -53.67 -1.96 56.32
CA MET A 865 -53.98 -2.29 54.92
C MET A 865 -55.39 -1.83 54.49
N GLY A 866 -56.37 -1.87 55.40
CA GLY A 866 -57.74 -1.43 55.11
C GLY A 866 -57.83 0.07 54.78
N ASP A 867 -56.95 0.87 55.35
CA ASP A 867 -56.94 2.34 55.20
C ASP A 867 -55.91 2.84 54.18
N THR A 868 -55.08 1.95 53.62
CA THR A 868 -53.96 2.31 52.72
C THR A 868 -54.43 2.46 51.27
N LYS A 869 -54.24 3.66 50.69
CA LYS A 869 -54.67 4.00 49.31
C LYS A 869 -53.64 3.72 48.22
N TYR A 870 -52.40 3.40 48.58
CA TYR A 870 -51.27 3.29 47.65
C TYR A 870 -50.92 1.83 47.34
N VAL A 871 -50.91 1.49 46.06
CA VAL A 871 -50.72 0.11 45.54
C VAL A 871 -49.38 -0.50 45.96
N TRP A 872 -48.30 0.28 45.95
CA TRP A 872 -46.97 -0.19 46.34
C TRP A 872 -46.87 -0.46 47.85
N SER A 873 -47.49 0.40 48.67
CA SER A 873 -47.58 0.23 50.12
C SER A 873 -48.41 -1.01 50.50
N LEU A 874 -49.50 -1.28 49.76
CA LEU A 874 -50.29 -2.50 49.91
C LEU A 874 -49.49 -3.76 49.55
N ASN A 875 -48.60 -3.68 48.56
CA ASN A 875 -47.72 -4.78 48.17
C ASN A 875 -46.74 -5.16 49.30
N HIS A 876 -46.17 -4.16 49.97
CA HIS A 876 -45.23 -4.35 51.08
C HIS A 876 -45.90 -4.90 52.32
N LEU A 877 -47.06 -4.34 52.70
CA LEU A 877 -47.86 -4.84 53.81
C LEU A 877 -48.33 -6.28 53.55
N GLY A 878 -48.74 -6.59 52.31
CA GLY A 878 -49.10 -7.95 51.89
C GLY A 878 -47.93 -8.94 51.95
N SER A 879 -46.71 -8.49 51.63
CA SER A 879 -45.50 -9.32 51.79
C SER A 879 -45.15 -9.55 53.26
N ALA A 880 -45.22 -8.52 54.11
CA ALA A 880 -44.97 -8.63 55.54
C ALA A 880 -45.96 -9.59 56.22
N LEU A 881 -47.24 -9.52 55.84
CA LEU A 881 -48.26 -10.47 56.31
C LEU A 881 -48.04 -11.89 55.82
N ARG A 882 -47.53 -12.09 54.61
CA ARG A 882 -47.16 -13.42 54.09
C ARG A 882 -46.07 -14.06 54.95
N ASP A 883 -45.08 -13.28 55.37
CA ASP A 883 -43.97 -13.78 56.18
C ASP A 883 -44.37 -14.04 57.64
N LEU A 884 -45.25 -13.21 58.22
CA LEU A 884 -45.87 -13.48 59.54
C LEU A 884 -46.87 -14.65 59.47
N GLY A 885 -47.55 -14.82 58.35
CA GLY A 885 -48.56 -15.86 58.11
C GLY A 885 -48.01 -17.28 58.19
N LYS A 886 -46.72 -17.48 57.89
CA LYS A 886 -46.00 -18.76 58.08
C LYS A 886 -45.97 -19.24 59.55
N ARG A 887 -46.36 -18.38 60.51
CA ARG A 887 -46.36 -18.67 61.95
C ARG A 887 -47.76 -18.66 62.60
N LEU A 888 -48.84 -18.42 61.83
CA LEU A 888 -50.22 -18.42 62.33
C LEU A 888 -50.89 -19.81 62.19
N PRO A 889 -51.79 -20.24 63.11
CA PRO A 889 -52.57 -21.47 62.97
C PRO A 889 -53.53 -21.46 61.76
N ARG A 890 -53.78 -22.63 61.16
CA ARG A 890 -54.59 -22.81 59.92
C ARG A 890 -55.96 -22.12 59.97
N GLU A 891 -56.68 -22.27 61.08
CA GLU A 891 -58.01 -21.67 61.28
C GLU A 891 -57.97 -20.13 61.31
N ARG A 892 -56.88 -19.57 61.84
CA ARG A 892 -56.69 -18.11 61.96
C ARG A 892 -56.13 -17.51 60.67
N ALA A 893 -55.31 -18.24 59.92
CA ALA A 893 -54.90 -17.86 58.56
C ALA A 893 -56.10 -17.84 57.59
N LEU A 894 -57.05 -18.78 57.72
CA LEU A 894 -58.32 -18.81 56.98
C LEU A 894 -59.19 -17.57 57.25
N SER A 895 -59.24 -17.11 58.50
CA SER A 895 -59.94 -15.87 58.87
C SER A 895 -59.31 -14.64 58.20
N VAL A 896 -57.98 -14.58 58.08
CA VAL A 896 -57.27 -13.47 57.42
C VAL A 896 -57.49 -13.54 55.90
N GLY A 897 -57.44 -14.72 55.29
CA GLY A 897 -57.69 -14.93 53.85
C GLY A 897 -59.13 -14.56 53.41
N ASN A 898 -60.14 -14.98 54.17
CA ASN A 898 -61.54 -14.64 53.89
C ASN A 898 -61.80 -13.13 54.05
N TYR A 899 -61.15 -12.49 55.01
CA TYR A 899 -61.22 -11.05 55.19
C TYR A 899 -60.62 -10.31 53.97
N LEU A 900 -59.47 -10.75 53.44
CA LEU A 900 -58.83 -10.16 52.25
C LEU A 900 -59.71 -10.30 50.98
N LEU A 901 -60.38 -11.44 50.78
CA LEU A 901 -61.34 -11.63 49.69
C LEU A 901 -62.56 -10.70 49.79
N SER A 902 -63.05 -10.47 51.01
CA SER A 902 -64.18 -9.55 51.25
C SER A 902 -63.81 -8.08 50.97
N VAL A 903 -62.54 -7.72 51.13
CA VAL A 903 -62.02 -6.38 50.83
C VAL A 903 -61.79 -6.20 49.34
N GLY A 904 -61.29 -7.22 48.64
CA GLY A 904 -61.04 -7.18 47.19
C GLY A 904 -62.29 -7.13 46.30
N THR A 905 -63.46 -7.54 46.82
CA THR A 905 -64.73 -7.66 46.09
C THR A 905 -65.71 -6.50 46.30
N LYS A 906 -65.43 -5.56 47.22
CA LYS A 906 -66.29 -4.37 47.41
C LYS A 906 -66.19 -3.40 46.21
N GLY A 907 -67.34 -3.18 45.57
CA GLY A 907 -67.53 -2.67 44.20
C GLY A 907 -67.13 -1.24 43.82
N GLU A 908 -66.11 -0.65 44.44
CA GLU A 908 -65.49 0.60 43.95
C GLU A 908 -64.02 0.44 43.53
N ALA A 909 -63.29 -0.56 44.04
CA ALA A 909 -61.88 -0.78 43.68
C ALA A 909 -61.71 -1.32 42.24
N THR A 910 -62.63 -2.18 41.78
CA THR A 910 -62.58 -2.83 40.46
C THR A 910 -62.85 -1.88 39.29
N LYS A 911 -63.60 -0.78 39.49
CA LYS A 911 -63.95 0.16 38.40
C LYS A 911 -62.92 1.24 38.08
N ARG A 912 -62.00 1.57 39.01
CA ARG A 912 -61.07 2.71 38.83
C ARG A 912 -59.62 2.32 38.60
N LYS A 913 -59.14 1.18 39.12
CA LYS A 913 -57.76 0.66 38.90
C LYS A 913 -57.71 -0.86 39.05
N PRO A 914 -57.84 -1.65 37.96
CA PRO A 914 -57.86 -3.13 38.03
C PRO A 914 -56.57 -3.76 38.62
N PHE A 915 -55.46 -3.02 38.62
CA PHE A 915 -54.15 -3.46 39.11
C PHE A 915 -54.06 -3.64 40.65
N SER A 916 -54.93 -3.00 41.45
CA SER A 916 -54.94 -3.25 42.91
C SER A 916 -55.63 -4.56 43.27
N ALA A 917 -56.65 -4.97 42.52
CA ALA A 917 -57.38 -6.21 42.76
C ALA A 917 -56.48 -7.43 42.52
N SER A 918 -55.64 -7.42 41.48
CA SER A 918 -54.69 -8.51 41.20
C SER A 918 -53.63 -8.69 42.31
N ILE A 919 -53.26 -7.63 43.04
CA ILE A 919 -52.28 -7.70 44.14
C ILE A 919 -52.89 -8.25 45.43
N PHE A 920 -54.11 -7.85 45.77
CA PHE A 920 -54.85 -8.44 46.89
C PHE A 920 -55.14 -9.92 46.63
N LEU A 921 -55.50 -10.27 45.39
CA LEU A 921 -55.77 -11.64 44.98
C LEU A 921 -54.49 -12.47 44.83
N SER A 922 -53.35 -11.90 44.42
CA SER A 922 -52.06 -12.62 44.39
C SER A 922 -51.48 -12.85 45.79
N THR A 923 -51.68 -11.91 46.73
CA THR A 923 -51.37 -12.10 48.14
C THR A 923 -52.27 -13.18 48.76
N SER A 924 -53.53 -13.22 48.35
CA SER A 924 -54.48 -14.28 48.75
C SER A 924 -54.13 -15.64 48.12
N ALA A 925 -53.63 -15.67 46.88
CA ALA A 925 -53.10 -16.88 46.23
C ALA A 925 -51.79 -17.37 46.88
N GLY A 926 -50.94 -16.45 47.34
CA GLY A 926 -49.75 -16.75 48.13
C GLY A 926 -50.06 -17.35 49.51
N LEU A 927 -51.17 -16.93 50.13
CA LEU A 927 -51.76 -17.62 51.29
C LEU A 927 -52.47 -18.93 50.87
N GLY A 928 -53.04 -18.94 49.67
CA GLY A 928 -53.78 -20.03 49.02
C GLY A 928 -52.94 -21.26 48.72
N MET A 929 -51.63 -21.11 48.47
CA MET A 929 -50.68 -22.23 48.39
C MET A 929 -50.68 -23.12 49.65
N HIS A 930 -51.23 -22.64 50.77
CA HIS A 930 -51.44 -23.40 52.00
C HIS A 930 -52.92 -23.75 52.31
N LEU A 931 -53.90 -23.38 51.46
CA LEU A 931 -55.34 -23.38 51.84
C LEU A 931 -56.32 -24.18 50.94
N GLY A 932 -55.94 -24.74 49.78
CA GLY A 932 -56.75 -25.74 49.03
C GLY A 932 -57.51 -25.22 47.77
N THR A 933 -58.11 -26.15 47.02
CA THR A 933 -58.61 -25.97 45.62
C THR A 933 -59.77 -24.97 45.46
N GLU A 934 -60.67 -24.84 46.44
CA GLU A 934 -61.83 -23.93 46.37
C GLU A 934 -61.43 -22.45 46.25
N LEU A 935 -60.33 -22.05 46.91
CA LEU A 935 -59.83 -20.67 46.86
C LEU A 935 -59.19 -20.36 45.50
N ALA A 936 -58.50 -21.34 44.90
CA ALA A 936 -57.84 -21.19 43.61
C ALA A 936 -58.85 -21.04 42.47
N GLU A 937 -59.96 -21.79 42.51
CA GLU A 937 -61.04 -21.71 41.52
C GLU A 937 -61.75 -20.35 41.56
N ALA A 938 -62.06 -19.84 42.77
CA ALA A 938 -62.67 -18.52 42.93
C ALA A 938 -61.76 -17.37 42.42
N VAL A 939 -60.44 -17.51 42.59
CA VAL A 939 -59.46 -16.54 42.07
C VAL A 939 -59.37 -16.61 40.54
N ALA A 940 -59.32 -17.81 39.95
CA ALA A 940 -59.27 -18.00 38.50
C ALA A 940 -60.51 -17.43 37.79
N GLN A 941 -61.71 -17.73 38.32
CA GLN A 941 -62.98 -17.23 37.80
C GLN A 941 -63.02 -15.70 37.79
N THR A 942 -62.54 -15.07 38.86
CA THR A 942 -62.49 -13.61 38.99
C THR A 942 -61.52 -12.99 37.99
N LEU A 943 -60.35 -13.60 37.79
CA LEU A 943 -59.33 -13.10 36.86
C LEU A 943 -59.80 -13.14 35.40
N VAL A 944 -60.46 -14.22 34.97
CA VAL A 944 -61.02 -14.34 33.61
C VAL A 944 -62.17 -13.35 33.38
N ALA A 945 -63.03 -13.14 34.38
CA ALA A 945 -64.08 -12.12 34.30
C ALA A 945 -63.50 -10.71 34.09
N VAL A 946 -62.41 -10.38 34.78
CA VAL A 946 -61.71 -9.09 34.65
C VAL A 946 -61.04 -8.93 33.27
N MET A 947 -60.50 -10.00 32.66
CA MET A 947 -59.97 -9.95 31.29
C MET A 947 -61.03 -9.53 30.24
N GLY A 948 -62.31 -9.81 30.52
CA GLY A 948 -63.43 -9.39 29.66
C GLY A 948 -63.63 -7.87 29.59
N GLU A 949 -63.20 -7.13 30.61
CA GLU A 949 -63.38 -5.67 30.72
C GLU A 949 -62.14 -4.86 30.30
N ILE A 950 -61.02 -5.54 29.99
CA ILE A 950 -59.73 -4.90 29.71
C ILE A 950 -59.40 -4.98 28.21
N THR A 951 -58.82 -3.90 27.68
CA THR A 951 -58.35 -3.76 26.29
C THR A 951 -56.84 -3.47 26.18
N ASP A 952 -56.15 -3.26 27.29
CA ASP A 952 -54.72 -2.94 27.37
C ASP A 952 -53.86 -4.21 27.36
N ALA A 953 -52.90 -4.30 26.42
CA ALA A 953 -52.11 -5.50 26.18
C ALA A 953 -51.18 -5.87 27.36
N ASP A 954 -50.58 -4.88 28.04
CA ASP A 954 -49.69 -5.10 29.19
C ASP A 954 -50.44 -5.67 30.40
N ASN A 955 -51.67 -5.22 30.62
CA ASN A 955 -52.52 -5.73 31.69
C ASN A 955 -53.04 -7.14 31.38
N LEU A 956 -53.38 -7.42 30.11
CA LEU A 956 -53.80 -8.76 29.68
C LEU A 956 -52.66 -9.78 29.84
N GLU A 957 -51.44 -9.43 29.45
CA GLU A 957 -50.24 -10.27 29.63
C GLU A 957 -49.98 -10.60 31.11
N LYS A 958 -50.08 -9.61 32.01
CA LYS A 958 -49.88 -9.82 33.46
C LYS A 958 -50.96 -10.68 34.11
N ILE A 959 -52.22 -10.55 33.67
CA ILE A 959 -53.30 -11.41 34.16
C ILE A 959 -53.07 -12.86 33.71
N VAL A 960 -52.65 -13.06 32.46
CA VAL A 960 -52.30 -14.39 31.93
C VAL A 960 -51.14 -15.01 32.72
N LEU A 961 -50.09 -14.26 33.03
CA LEU A 961 -48.99 -14.72 33.91
C LEU A 961 -49.47 -15.10 35.32
N THR A 962 -50.45 -14.36 35.87
CA THR A 962 -51.02 -14.66 37.19
C THR A 962 -51.86 -15.93 37.17
N LEU A 963 -52.63 -16.14 36.10
CA LEU A 963 -53.39 -17.37 35.87
C LEU A 963 -52.45 -18.58 35.73
N VAL A 964 -51.38 -18.45 34.93
CA VAL A 964 -50.35 -19.49 34.79
C VAL A 964 -49.69 -19.82 36.15
N GLY A 965 -49.52 -18.82 37.02
CA GLY A 965 -48.99 -18.99 38.39
C GLY A 965 -49.85 -19.84 39.33
N LEU A 966 -51.13 -20.07 39.01
CA LEU A 966 -51.99 -21.04 39.73
C LEU A 966 -51.66 -22.50 39.34
N GLY A 967 -50.86 -22.70 38.30
CA GLY A 967 -50.29 -24.00 37.92
C GLY A 967 -51.35 -25.07 37.64
N GLU A 968 -51.14 -26.27 38.18
CA GLU A 968 -52.03 -27.43 38.02
C GLU A 968 -53.44 -27.22 38.62
N GLN A 969 -53.62 -26.22 39.48
CA GLN A 969 -54.91 -25.92 40.12
C GLN A 969 -55.85 -25.10 39.22
N LEU A 970 -55.40 -24.65 38.05
CA LEU A 970 -56.21 -23.89 37.08
C LEU A 970 -56.95 -24.84 36.12
N PRO A 971 -58.30 -24.86 36.08
CA PRO A 971 -59.06 -25.65 35.11
C PRO A 971 -58.84 -25.22 33.65
N GLN A 972 -58.90 -26.17 32.72
CA GLN A 972 -58.63 -25.94 31.29
C GLN A 972 -59.61 -24.95 30.63
N GLU A 973 -60.85 -24.91 31.09
CA GLU A 973 -61.89 -23.97 30.63
C GLU A 973 -61.47 -22.49 30.76
N TYR A 974 -60.71 -22.14 31.81
CA TYR A 974 -60.25 -20.77 32.04
C TYR A 974 -59.04 -20.41 31.15
N VAL A 975 -58.24 -21.41 30.76
CA VAL A 975 -57.14 -21.24 29.80
C VAL A 975 -57.70 -20.95 28.40
N GLU A 976 -58.71 -21.71 27.99
CA GLU A 976 -59.40 -21.50 26.70
C GLU A 976 -60.11 -20.14 26.64
N ALA A 977 -60.80 -19.76 27.71
CA ALA A 977 -61.45 -18.45 27.81
C ALA A 977 -60.44 -17.29 27.72
N ALA A 978 -59.28 -17.43 28.36
CA ALA A 978 -58.20 -16.44 28.29
C ALA A 978 -57.62 -16.32 26.87
N ALA A 979 -57.35 -17.46 26.20
CA ALA A 979 -56.83 -17.49 24.84
C ALA A 979 -57.83 -16.89 23.82
N GLN A 980 -59.11 -17.25 23.90
CA GLN A 980 -60.17 -16.67 23.05
C GLN A 980 -60.26 -15.16 23.23
N ARG A 981 -60.09 -14.66 24.47
CA ARG A 981 -60.10 -13.23 24.73
C ARG A 981 -58.91 -12.52 24.10
N LEU A 982 -57.71 -13.08 24.18
CA LEU A 982 -56.51 -12.52 23.54
C LEU A 982 -56.68 -12.42 22.02
N ILE A 983 -57.23 -13.46 21.37
CA ILE A 983 -57.51 -13.47 19.93
C ILE A 983 -58.55 -12.39 19.56
N ALA A 984 -59.61 -12.23 20.37
CA ALA A 984 -60.65 -11.24 20.12
C ALA A 984 -60.15 -9.78 20.17
N VAL A 985 -59.07 -9.52 20.91
CA VAL A 985 -58.47 -8.17 21.01
C VAL A 985 -57.64 -7.84 19.76
N MET A 986 -57.18 -8.83 18.98
CA MET A 986 -56.41 -8.61 17.74
C MET A 986 -57.25 -7.92 16.66
N ASN A 987 -56.96 -6.65 16.39
CA ASN A 987 -57.63 -5.83 15.39
C ASN A 987 -56.67 -4.79 14.79
N PRO A 988 -56.95 -4.24 13.58
CA PRO A 988 -56.02 -3.34 12.87
C PRO A 988 -55.78 -1.98 13.54
N LYS A 989 -56.53 -1.63 14.60
CA LYS A 989 -56.29 -0.40 15.38
C LYS A 989 -55.29 -0.60 16.52
N VAL A 990 -54.93 -1.84 16.84
CA VAL A 990 -53.91 -2.16 17.86
C VAL A 990 -52.52 -1.94 17.26
N ALA A 991 -51.63 -1.31 18.03
CA ALA A 991 -50.26 -1.07 17.58
C ALA A 991 -49.51 -2.39 17.35
N GLU A 992 -48.63 -2.43 16.34
CA GLU A 992 -47.86 -3.64 15.99
C GLU A 992 -47.07 -4.24 17.17
N ALA A 993 -46.53 -3.39 18.06
CA ALA A 993 -45.81 -3.82 19.26
C ALA A 993 -46.74 -4.52 20.28
N ASP A 994 -47.97 -4.03 20.41
CA ASP A 994 -48.96 -4.61 21.32
C ASP A 994 -49.56 -5.90 20.74
N LEU A 995 -49.69 -6.01 19.41
CA LEU A 995 -49.99 -7.28 18.74
C LEU A 995 -48.90 -8.34 19.01
N GLY A 996 -47.62 -7.93 18.99
CA GLY A 996 -46.50 -8.80 19.38
C GLY A 996 -46.64 -9.33 20.82
N LYS A 997 -46.97 -8.46 21.77
CA LYS A 997 -47.21 -8.86 23.18
C LYS A 997 -48.40 -9.80 23.35
N ILE A 998 -49.48 -9.59 22.60
CA ILE A 998 -50.64 -10.49 22.62
C ILE A 998 -50.23 -11.90 22.14
N ILE A 999 -49.38 -12.00 21.11
CA ILE A 999 -48.85 -13.29 20.63
C ILE A 999 -47.92 -13.92 21.68
N SER A 1000 -47.07 -13.13 22.35
CA SER A 1000 -46.26 -13.61 23.48
C SER A 1000 -47.12 -14.08 24.65
N ALA A 1001 -48.23 -13.40 24.96
CA ALA A 1001 -49.17 -13.81 26.00
C ALA A 1001 -49.84 -15.15 25.67
N LEU A 1002 -50.14 -15.41 24.39
CA LEU A 1002 -50.60 -16.72 23.93
C LEU A 1002 -49.52 -17.80 24.10
N ASN A 1003 -48.24 -17.47 23.84
CA ASN A 1003 -47.13 -18.39 24.09
C ASN A 1003 -46.98 -18.77 25.58
N TYR A 1004 -47.28 -17.86 26.53
CA TYR A 1004 -47.21 -18.17 27.98
C TYR A 1004 -48.23 -19.21 28.45
N LEU A 1005 -49.34 -19.40 27.73
CA LEU A 1005 -50.28 -20.48 28.01
C LEU A 1005 -49.71 -21.87 27.64
N ASP A 1006 -48.61 -21.87 26.89
CA ASP A 1006 -47.74 -23.00 26.56
C ASP A 1006 -48.51 -24.31 26.30
N GLU A 1007 -48.09 -25.47 26.84
CA GLU A 1007 -48.66 -26.81 26.55
C GLU A 1007 -50.19 -26.91 26.70
N ARG A 1008 -50.81 -25.94 27.37
CA ARG A 1008 -52.25 -25.88 27.62
C ARG A 1008 -53.04 -25.09 26.57
N LEU A 1009 -52.40 -24.45 25.58
CA LEU A 1009 -53.07 -23.79 24.46
C LEU A 1009 -53.46 -24.80 23.35
N PRO A 1010 -54.76 -24.97 23.03
CA PRO A 1010 -55.22 -25.84 21.94
C PRO A 1010 -54.73 -25.39 20.55
N VAL A 1011 -54.44 -26.36 19.67
CA VAL A 1011 -53.96 -26.12 18.30
C VAL A 1011 -54.96 -25.29 17.49
N GLU A 1012 -56.26 -25.50 17.72
CA GLU A 1012 -57.34 -24.78 17.03
C GLU A 1012 -57.32 -23.28 17.37
N LEU A 1013 -57.00 -22.92 18.61
CA LEU A 1013 -56.88 -21.53 19.04
C LEU A 1013 -55.57 -20.90 18.58
N ALA A 1014 -54.48 -21.68 18.50
CA ALA A 1014 -53.22 -21.22 17.91
C ALA A 1014 -53.37 -20.93 16.39
N ASP A 1015 -54.05 -21.82 15.66
CA ASP A 1015 -54.38 -21.63 14.25
C ASP A 1015 -55.28 -20.40 14.02
N ALA A 1016 -56.30 -20.23 14.87
CA ALA A 1016 -57.18 -19.06 14.83
C ALA A 1016 -56.42 -17.75 15.10
N ALA A 1017 -55.47 -17.76 16.04
CA ALA A 1017 -54.62 -16.61 16.32
C ALA A 1017 -53.73 -16.22 15.13
N LEU A 1018 -53.09 -17.21 14.46
CA LEU A 1018 -52.27 -16.97 13.28
C LEU A 1018 -53.08 -16.36 12.13
N LEU A 1019 -54.22 -16.98 11.80
CA LEU A 1019 -55.05 -16.51 10.69
C LEU A 1019 -55.59 -15.11 10.97
N ARG A 1020 -56.01 -14.84 12.22
CA ARG A 1020 -56.48 -13.52 12.63
C ARG A 1020 -55.37 -12.47 12.53
N LEU A 1021 -54.14 -12.81 12.89
CA LEU A 1021 -53.00 -11.90 12.76
C LEU A 1021 -52.71 -11.56 11.28
N VAL A 1022 -52.73 -12.55 10.39
CA VAL A 1022 -52.50 -12.34 8.94
C VAL A 1022 -53.60 -11.49 8.33
N GLU A 1023 -54.86 -11.68 8.73
CA GLU A 1023 -55.97 -10.80 8.35
C GLU A 1023 -55.74 -9.36 8.83
N VAL A 1024 -55.36 -9.17 10.09
CA VAL A 1024 -55.09 -7.84 10.65
C VAL A 1024 -53.94 -7.13 9.91
N ILE A 1025 -52.89 -7.88 9.53
CA ILE A 1025 -51.76 -7.38 8.72
C ILE A 1025 -52.22 -7.02 7.29
N HIS A 1026 -53.15 -7.78 6.72
CA HIS A 1026 -53.74 -7.48 5.42
C HIS A 1026 -54.59 -6.20 5.46
N GLU A 1027 -55.42 -6.04 6.49
CA GLU A 1027 -56.29 -4.87 6.69
C GLU A 1027 -55.50 -3.59 7.01
N SER A 1028 -54.36 -3.68 7.70
CA SER A 1028 -53.54 -2.51 8.06
C SER A 1028 -52.72 -1.96 6.88
N GLY A 1029 -52.51 -2.75 5.82
CA GLY A 1029 -51.88 -2.34 4.56
C GLY A 1029 -50.38 -2.03 4.61
N ARG A 1030 -49.73 -2.06 5.78
CA ARG A 1030 -48.27 -1.91 5.94
C ARG A 1030 -47.74 -2.70 7.15
N VAL A 1031 -46.51 -3.19 7.04
CA VAL A 1031 -45.76 -3.85 8.15
C VAL A 1031 -44.50 -3.03 8.47
N TRP A 1032 -44.47 -2.39 9.64
CA TRP A 1032 -43.38 -1.49 10.05
C TRP A 1032 -42.32 -2.15 10.92
N TYR A 1033 -42.62 -3.25 11.62
CA TYR A 1033 -41.67 -3.97 12.47
C TYR A 1033 -41.80 -5.50 12.35
N PRO A 1034 -41.24 -6.14 11.30
CA PRO A 1034 -41.35 -7.58 11.11
C PRO A 1034 -40.67 -8.40 12.22
N SER A 1035 -39.65 -7.85 12.91
CA SER A 1035 -38.99 -8.51 14.04
C SER A 1035 -39.89 -8.67 15.27
N ALA A 1036 -40.88 -7.78 15.45
CA ALA A 1036 -41.85 -7.87 16.54
C ALA A 1036 -42.77 -9.10 16.40
N PHE A 1037 -42.88 -9.64 15.19
CA PHE A 1037 -43.69 -10.81 14.88
C PHE A 1037 -42.84 -12.06 14.59
N ALA A 1038 -41.66 -11.91 13.99
CA ALA A 1038 -40.85 -13.04 13.53
C ALA A 1038 -40.41 -13.99 14.67
N SER A 1039 -40.00 -13.48 15.83
CA SER A 1039 -39.63 -14.36 16.96
C SER A 1039 -40.86 -14.98 17.63
N PRO A 1040 -41.91 -14.22 17.99
CA PRO A 1040 -43.10 -14.80 18.60
C PRO A 1040 -43.83 -15.79 17.68
N LEU A 1041 -43.88 -15.54 16.37
CA LEU A 1041 -44.47 -16.47 15.39
C LEU A 1041 -43.63 -17.71 15.18
N ARG A 1042 -42.31 -17.63 15.27
CA ARG A 1042 -41.43 -18.81 15.23
C ARG A 1042 -41.65 -19.71 16.45
N GLU A 1043 -41.90 -19.13 17.62
CA GLU A 1043 -42.25 -19.91 18.81
C GLU A 1043 -43.66 -20.52 18.69
N LEU A 1044 -44.62 -19.76 18.16
CA LEU A 1044 -45.99 -20.23 17.91
C LEU A 1044 -46.03 -21.32 16.81
N SER A 1045 -45.13 -21.29 15.82
CA SER A 1045 -45.10 -22.23 14.67
C SER A 1045 -44.90 -23.68 15.06
N GLY A 1046 -44.34 -23.95 16.25
CA GLY A 1046 -44.28 -25.28 16.84
C GLY A 1046 -45.67 -25.92 17.04
N ARG A 1047 -46.73 -25.12 17.11
CA ARG A 1047 -48.10 -25.55 17.47
C ARG A 1047 -49.11 -25.40 16.33
N LEU A 1048 -48.72 -24.78 15.24
CA LEU A 1048 -49.59 -24.52 14.10
C LEU A 1048 -49.80 -25.79 13.27
N SER A 1049 -51.01 -25.96 12.75
CA SER A 1049 -51.28 -26.98 11.73
C SER A 1049 -50.65 -26.59 10.39
N ALA A 1050 -50.18 -27.59 9.63
CA ALA A 1050 -49.61 -27.37 8.30
C ALA A 1050 -50.59 -26.64 7.37
N ARG A 1051 -51.90 -26.90 7.53
CA ARG A 1051 -52.97 -26.27 6.75
C ARG A 1051 -53.15 -24.79 7.07
N ALA A 1052 -53.10 -24.41 8.35
CA ALA A 1052 -53.19 -22.99 8.74
C ALA A 1052 -51.93 -22.22 8.33
N ALA A 1053 -50.74 -22.83 8.47
CA ALA A 1053 -49.48 -22.26 8.00
C ALA A 1053 -49.48 -22.06 6.47
N GLU A 1054 -50.01 -23.01 5.70
CA GLU A 1054 -50.16 -22.92 4.24
C GLU A 1054 -51.12 -21.79 3.83
N ALA A 1055 -52.29 -21.70 4.47
CA ALA A 1055 -53.25 -20.63 4.19
C ALA A 1055 -52.66 -19.24 4.53
N ALA A 1056 -51.96 -19.11 5.66
CA ALA A 1056 -51.26 -17.89 6.05
C ALA A 1056 -50.15 -17.51 5.05
N ALA A 1057 -49.34 -18.49 4.62
CA ALA A 1057 -48.27 -18.26 3.65
C ALA A 1057 -48.81 -17.84 2.28
N GLN A 1058 -49.87 -18.48 1.78
CA GLN A 1058 -50.52 -18.08 0.53
C GLN A 1058 -51.03 -16.63 0.60
N ARG A 1059 -51.70 -16.27 1.71
CA ARG A 1059 -52.24 -14.91 1.87
C ARG A 1059 -51.14 -13.85 1.95
N LEU A 1060 -50.04 -14.13 2.64
CA LEU A 1060 -48.87 -13.24 2.68
C LEU A 1060 -48.19 -13.13 1.30
N MET A 1061 -48.16 -14.21 0.52
CA MET A 1061 -47.60 -14.20 -0.84
C MET A 1061 -48.44 -13.36 -1.82
N GLU A 1062 -49.77 -13.38 -1.70
CA GLU A 1062 -50.64 -12.47 -2.45
C GLU A 1062 -50.37 -11.00 -2.11
N MET A 1063 -50.08 -10.71 -0.83
CA MET A 1063 -49.70 -9.37 -0.40
C MET A 1063 -48.34 -8.95 -0.98
N ILE A 1064 -47.36 -9.86 -1.00
CA ILE A 1064 -46.02 -9.62 -1.59
C ILE A 1064 -46.11 -9.28 -3.07
N ALA A 1065 -47.02 -9.91 -3.82
CA ALA A 1065 -47.19 -9.66 -5.25
C ALA A 1065 -47.54 -8.20 -5.55
N ASN A 1066 -48.35 -7.58 -4.69
CA ASN A 1066 -48.87 -6.22 -4.81
C ASN A 1066 -48.09 -5.17 -3.99
N ALA A 1067 -47.06 -5.60 -3.25
CA ALA A 1067 -46.27 -4.77 -2.36
C ALA A 1067 -45.15 -4.00 -3.10
N ASP A 1068 -44.79 -2.82 -2.58
CA ASP A 1068 -43.58 -2.09 -3.00
C ASP A 1068 -42.30 -2.83 -2.57
N ARG A 1069 -41.14 -2.44 -3.12
CA ARG A 1069 -39.86 -3.12 -2.84
C ARG A 1069 -39.52 -3.14 -1.34
N TRP A 1070 -40.00 -2.17 -0.56
CA TRP A 1070 -39.72 -2.08 0.87
C TRP A 1070 -40.59 -3.03 1.70
N GLN A 1071 -41.88 -3.17 1.34
CA GLN A 1071 -42.80 -4.13 1.96
C GLN A 1071 -42.55 -5.57 1.52
N HIS A 1072 -42.10 -5.77 0.27
CA HIS A 1072 -41.75 -7.07 -0.30
C HIS A 1072 -40.77 -7.84 0.60
N ASP A 1073 -39.70 -7.19 1.04
CA ASP A 1073 -38.68 -7.80 1.89
C ASP A 1073 -39.20 -8.15 3.30
N ARG A 1074 -40.14 -7.37 3.84
CA ARG A 1074 -40.63 -7.51 5.21
C ARG A 1074 -41.71 -8.58 5.33
N LEU A 1075 -42.61 -8.64 4.35
CA LEU A 1075 -43.57 -9.73 4.22
C LEU A 1075 -42.86 -11.04 3.90
N GLY A 1076 -41.76 -11.00 3.13
CA GLY A 1076 -40.91 -12.16 2.87
C GLY A 1076 -40.33 -12.79 4.15
N LEU A 1077 -39.92 -11.98 5.13
CA LEU A 1077 -39.44 -12.48 6.44
C LEU A 1077 -40.54 -13.21 7.24
N LEU A 1078 -41.78 -12.73 7.20
CA LEU A 1078 -42.91 -13.40 7.86
C LEU A 1078 -43.22 -14.74 7.20
N VAL A 1079 -43.21 -14.80 5.86
CA VAL A 1079 -43.38 -16.08 5.14
C VAL A 1079 -42.25 -17.06 5.46
N LEU A 1080 -41.01 -16.60 5.57
CA LEU A 1080 -39.87 -17.44 5.96
C LEU A 1080 -39.99 -17.98 7.39
N SER A 1081 -40.60 -17.23 8.33
CA SER A 1081 -40.85 -17.73 9.70
C SER A 1081 -41.87 -18.88 9.76
N LEU A 1082 -42.70 -19.05 8.73
CA LEU A 1082 -43.65 -20.15 8.60
C LEU A 1082 -43.08 -21.36 7.86
N SER A 1083 -41.86 -21.25 7.29
CA SER A 1083 -41.26 -22.26 6.41
C SER A 1083 -41.07 -23.63 7.05
N GLU A 1084 -40.94 -23.72 8.38
CA GLU A 1084 -40.78 -24.99 9.10
C GLU A 1084 -42.03 -25.88 9.07
N ARG A 1085 -43.19 -25.34 8.70
CA ARG A 1085 -44.47 -26.05 8.62
C ARG A 1085 -45.04 -26.15 7.20
N LEU A 1086 -44.34 -25.61 6.19
CA LEU A 1086 -44.76 -25.67 4.79
C LEU A 1086 -44.16 -26.89 4.06
N PRO A 1087 -44.89 -27.49 3.09
CA PRO A 1087 -44.34 -28.53 2.22
C PRO A 1087 -43.16 -28.02 1.38
N THR A 1088 -42.11 -28.84 1.22
CA THR A 1088 -40.84 -28.50 0.55
C THR A 1088 -41.02 -27.83 -0.82
N LYS A 1089 -41.96 -28.35 -1.63
CA LYS A 1089 -42.26 -27.84 -2.98
C LYS A 1089 -42.84 -26.42 -2.97
N GLN A 1090 -43.59 -26.05 -1.93
CA GLN A 1090 -44.12 -24.69 -1.78
C GLN A 1090 -43.07 -23.74 -1.23
N THR A 1091 -42.22 -24.22 -0.32
CA THR A 1091 -41.05 -23.46 0.17
C THR A 1091 -40.13 -23.08 -1.00
N GLU A 1092 -39.87 -24.01 -1.93
CA GLU A 1092 -39.10 -23.74 -3.17
C GLU A 1092 -39.76 -22.68 -4.07
N GLU A 1093 -41.06 -22.77 -4.31
CA GLU A 1093 -41.81 -21.80 -5.12
C GLU A 1093 -41.83 -20.40 -4.51
N ILE A 1094 -41.96 -20.32 -3.18
CA ILE A 1094 -41.91 -19.07 -2.41
C ILE A 1094 -40.52 -18.43 -2.51
N VAL A 1095 -39.46 -19.22 -2.32
CA VAL A 1095 -38.07 -18.79 -2.43
C VAL A 1095 -37.75 -18.31 -3.86
N ARG A 1096 -38.24 -19.01 -4.88
CA ARG A 1096 -38.09 -18.64 -6.30
C ARG A 1096 -38.69 -17.25 -6.60
N ARG A 1097 -39.95 -17.01 -6.20
CA ARG A 1097 -40.63 -15.73 -6.46
C ARG A 1097 -40.00 -14.56 -5.70
N LEU A 1098 -39.50 -14.82 -4.49
CA LEU A 1098 -38.76 -13.84 -3.71
C LEU A 1098 -37.42 -13.42 -4.36
N LEU A 1099 -36.79 -14.33 -5.11
CA LEU A 1099 -35.57 -14.07 -5.89
C LEU A 1099 -35.81 -13.31 -7.19
N GLU A 1100 -36.90 -13.59 -7.91
CA GLU A 1100 -37.22 -12.99 -9.22
C GLU A 1100 -37.36 -11.45 -9.19
N LYS A 1101 -37.73 -10.85 -8.05
CA LYS A 1101 -37.81 -9.38 -7.86
C LYS A 1101 -36.53 -8.71 -7.31
N GLY A 1102 -35.45 -9.48 -7.06
CA GLY A 1102 -34.08 -8.97 -6.87
C GLY A 1102 -33.74 -8.21 -5.58
N GLY A 1103 -34.50 -8.38 -4.49
CA GLY A 1103 -34.34 -7.58 -3.25
C GLY A 1103 -33.43 -8.15 -2.15
N ILE A 1104 -33.16 -9.46 -2.14
CA ILE A 1104 -32.65 -10.17 -0.95
C ILE A 1104 -31.13 -10.04 -0.75
N THR A 1105 -30.37 -9.64 -1.79
CA THR A 1105 -28.90 -9.69 -1.81
C THR A 1105 -28.17 -8.54 -1.09
N ALA A 1106 -28.88 -7.56 -0.52
CA ALA A 1106 -28.27 -6.34 0.03
C ALA A 1106 -28.11 -6.30 1.57
N ASN A 1107 -28.70 -7.23 2.33
CA ASN A 1107 -28.69 -7.19 3.80
C ASN A 1107 -28.21 -8.52 4.39
N GLN A 1108 -27.23 -8.44 5.30
CA GLN A 1108 -26.49 -9.57 5.86
C GLN A 1108 -27.36 -10.54 6.67
N ASP A 1109 -28.30 -10.04 7.49
CA ASP A 1109 -29.21 -10.90 8.26
C ASP A 1109 -30.23 -11.60 7.33
N LYS A 1110 -30.62 -10.91 6.25
CA LYS A 1110 -31.52 -11.46 5.22
C LYS A 1110 -30.86 -12.57 4.40
N PHE A 1111 -29.56 -12.42 4.10
CA PHE A 1111 -28.78 -13.45 3.40
C PHE A 1111 -28.60 -14.70 4.27
N THR A 1112 -28.39 -14.53 5.58
CA THR A 1112 -28.22 -15.65 6.52
C THR A 1112 -29.50 -16.49 6.67
N LEU A 1113 -30.66 -15.85 6.91
CA LEU A 1113 -31.95 -16.55 6.97
C LEU A 1113 -32.34 -17.21 5.64
N PHE A 1114 -31.97 -16.59 4.52
CA PHE A 1114 -32.15 -17.15 3.18
C PHE A 1114 -31.26 -18.37 2.92
N ALA A 1115 -29.98 -18.31 3.34
CA ALA A 1115 -29.04 -19.43 3.24
C ALA A 1115 -29.45 -20.61 4.13
N GLU A 1116 -29.99 -20.36 5.33
CA GLU A 1116 -30.54 -21.40 6.21
C GLU A 1116 -31.76 -22.11 5.61
N ALA A 1117 -32.66 -21.36 4.97
CA ALA A 1117 -33.82 -21.93 4.28
C ALA A 1117 -33.43 -22.82 3.10
N LEU A 1118 -32.40 -22.42 2.33
CA LEU A 1118 -31.85 -23.22 1.22
C LEU A 1118 -31.07 -24.45 1.68
N ALA A 1119 -30.37 -24.37 2.81
CA ALA A 1119 -29.58 -25.46 3.39
C ALA A 1119 -30.42 -26.65 3.88
N LYS A 1120 -31.74 -26.46 4.06
CA LYS A 1120 -32.68 -27.52 4.45
C LYS A 1120 -33.24 -28.33 3.27
N LEU A 1121 -32.89 -27.99 2.02
CA LEU A 1121 -33.25 -28.77 0.83
C LEU A 1121 -32.24 -29.93 0.60
N PRO A 1122 -32.69 -31.15 0.22
CA PRO A 1122 -31.80 -32.28 0.04
C PRO A 1122 -30.87 -32.13 -1.19
N LEU A 1123 -29.58 -32.36 -1.00
CA LEU A 1123 -28.54 -32.28 -2.04
C LEU A 1123 -28.61 -33.45 -3.04
N PRO A 1124 -28.27 -33.23 -4.33
CA PRO A 1124 -28.09 -34.31 -5.28
C PRO A 1124 -26.83 -35.15 -4.92
N PRO A 1125 -26.88 -36.49 -5.07
CA PRO A 1125 -25.85 -37.40 -4.56
C PRO A 1125 -24.53 -37.44 -5.37
N ASN A 1126 -24.39 -36.72 -6.48
CA ASN A 1126 -23.20 -36.76 -7.33
C ASN A 1126 -22.61 -35.35 -7.60
N PRO A 1127 -21.34 -35.06 -7.25
CA PRO A 1127 -20.71 -33.75 -7.43
C PRO A 1127 -20.54 -33.32 -8.89
N ASP A 1128 -20.48 -34.27 -9.82
CA ASP A 1128 -20.39 -33.99 -11.26
C ASP A 1128 -21.74 -33.59 -11.88
N ALA A 1129 -22.82 -33.62 -11.10
CA ALA A 1129 -24.18 -33.20 -11.48
C ALA A 1129 -24.57 -31.84 -10.85
N MET A 1130 -23.59 -30.96 -10.62
CA MET A 1130 -23.79 -29.58 -10.17
C MET A 1130 -23.80 -28.62 -11.36
N ASP A 1131 -24.95 -28.51 -12.04
CA ASP A 1131 -25.10 -27.81 -13.31
C ASP A 1131 -25.90 -26.49 -13.21
N SER A 1132 -26.36 -26.06 -12.02
CA SER A 1132 -27.05 -24.78 -11.80
C SER A 1132 -26.39 -23.86 -10.75
N ALA A 1133 -26.76 -22.58 -10.77
CA ALA A 1133 -26.30 -21.58 -9.80
C ALA A 1133 -26.72 -21.90 -8.34
N ILE A 1134 -27.79 -22.68 -8.18
CA ILE A 1134 -28.31 -23.10 -6.86
C ILE A 1134 -27.46 -24.26 -6.31
N ASP A 1135 -27.01 -25.19 -7.15
CA ASP A 1135 -26.14 -26.32 -6.76
C ASP A 1135 -24.77 -25.83 -6.26
N LEU A 1136 -24.26 -24.74 -6.84
CA LEU A 1136 -23.04 -24.06 -6.40
C LEU A 1136 -23.18 -23.43 -5.00
N LEU A 1137 -24.35 -22.86 -4.67
CA LEU A 1137 -24.62 -22.23 -3.37
C LEU A 1137 -24.93 -23.25 -2.25
N GLN A 1138 -25.36 -24.46 -2.61
CA GLN A 1138 -25.61 -25.57 -1.68
C GLN A 1138 -24.34 -26.37 -1.32
N SER A 1139 -23.17 -26.03 -1.86
CA SER A 1139 -21.89 -26.72 -1.60
C SER A 1139 -21.54 -26.78 -0.10
N PRO A 1140 -21.04 -27.91 0.44
CA PRO A 1140 -20.82 -28.13 1.87
C PRO A 1140 -19.88 -27.14 2.59
N VAL A 1141 -19.10 -26.34 1.85
CA VAL A 1141 -18.22 -25.31 2.44
C VAL A 1141 -18.98 -24.02 2.80
N ALA A 1142 -20.17 -23.79 2.21
CA ALA A 1142 -21.05 -22.67 2.57
C ALA A 1142 -21.73 -22.88 3.94
N TYR A 1143 -21.80 -24.11 4.43
CA TYR A 1143 -22.55 -24.46 5.63
C TYR A 1143 -21.72 -25.34 6.57
N ASP A 1144 -20.84 -24.70 7.35
CA ASP A 1144 -20.21 -25.31 8.53
C ASP A 1144 -20.96 -24.85 9.78
N HIS A 1145 -21.75 -25.76 10.37
CA HIS A 1145 -22.65 -25.50 11.50
C HIS A 1145 -21.94 -25.03 12.79
N ARG A 1146 -20.60 -25.05 12.83
CA ARG A 1146 -19.82 -24.74 14.04
C ARG A 1146 -19.23 -23.33 14.07
N HIS A 1147 -19.26 -22.58 12.96
CA HIS A 1147 -18.64 -21.26 12.87
C HIS A 1147 -19.54 -20.24 12.15
N PHE A 1148 -20.37 -19.52 12.92
CA PHE A 1148 -21.31 -18.48 12.46
C PHE A 1148 -20.67 -17.17 11.92
N LYS A 1149 -19.43 -17.21 11.41
CA LYS A 1149 -18.71 -16.02 10.91
C LYS A 1149 -17.87 -16.30 9.66
N LYS A 1150 -18.47 -16.84 8.60
CA LYS A 1150 -17.83 -16.81 7.27
C LYS A 1150 -18.45 -15.71 6.43
N THR A 1151 -17.60 -14.82 5.91
CA THR A 1151 -18.02 -13.65 5.15
C THR A 1151 -18.07 -13.97 3.65
N ARG A 1152 -18.81 -13.17 2.87
CA ARG A 1152 -18.84 -13.21 1.39
C ARG A 1152 -17.43 -13.29 0.78
N THR A 1153 -16.46 -12.65 1.41
CA THR A 1153 -15.06 -12.63 1.00
C THR A 1153 -14.40 -14.01 1.09
N ASP A 1154 -14.75 -14.83 2.08
CA ASP A 1154 -14.13 -16.14 2.29
C ASP A 1154 -14.60 -17.15 1.24
N LEU A 1155 -15.86 -17.06 0.81
CA LEU A 1155 -16.40 -17.85 -0.31
C LEU A 1155 -15.76 -17.46 -1.64
N LEU A 1156 -15.64 -16.15 -1.93
CA LEU A 1156 -14.99 -15.69 -3.16
C LEU A 1156 -13.51 -16.10 -3.23
N ARG A 1157 -12.79 -16.10 -2.10
CA ARG A 1157 -11.41 -16.64 -2.02
C ARG A 1157 -11.36 -18.13 -2.32
N TYR A 1158 -12.29 -18.90 -1.77
CA TYR A 1158 -12.36 -20.35 -2.00
C TYR A 1158 -12.56 -20.66 -3.49
N TYR A 1159 -13.53 -20.02 -4.15
CA TYR A 1159 -13.75 -20.19 -5.58
C TYR A 1159 -12.60 -19.64 -6.43
N SER A 1160 -11.92 -18.57 -5.99
CA SER A 1160 -10.70 -18.07 -6.66
C SER A 1160 -9.57 -19.09 -6.65
N ARG A 1161 -9.41 -19.84 -5.55
CA ARG A 1161 -8.42 -20.92 -5.44
C ARG A 1161 -8.78 -22.13 -6.29
N LEU A 1162 -10.06 -22.52 -6.32
CA LEU A 1162 -10.56 -23.59 -7.20
C LEU A 1162 -10.41 -23.24 -8.68
N ALA A 1163 -10.55 -21.96 -9.03
CA ALA A 1163 -10.30 -21.43 -10.37
C ALA A 1163 -8.80 -21.34 -10.74
N GLY A 1164 -7.89 -21.65 -9.80
CA GLY A 1164 -6.44 -21.60 -10.02
C GLY A 1164 -5.86 -20.19 -10.12
N LEU A 1165 -6.57 -19.17 -9.62
CA LEU A 1165 -6.15 -17.77 -9.72
C LEU A 1165 -5.14 -17.39 -8.63
N GLU A 1166 -4.10 -16.63 -9.00
CA GLU A 1166 -3.14 -16.07 -8.05
C GLU A 1166 -3.80 -14.99 -7.16
N GLU A 1167 -3.24 -14.72 -5.97
CA GLU A 1167 -3.86 -13.87 -4.94
C GLU A 1167 -4.26 -12.47 -5.43
N GLU A 1168 -3.49 -11.91 -6.37
CA GLU A 1168 -3.75 -10.59 -6.95
C GLU A 1168 -4.98 -10.57 -7.88
N GLN A 1169 -5.38 -11.76 -8.37
CA GLN A 1169 -6.45 -12.01 -9.34
C GLN A 1169 -7.70 -12.62 -8.71
N TRP A 1170 -7.73 -12.78 -7.39
CA TRP A 1170 -8.90 -13.32 -6.70
C TRP A 1170 -10.15 -12.48 -6.94
N PHE A 1171 -11.29 -13.16 -7.04
CA PHE A 1171 -12.59 -12.54 -7.20
C PHE A 1171 -12.88 -11.62 -6.01
N LYS A 1172 -13.11 -10.34 -6.28
CA LYS A 1172 -13.38 -9.32 -5.24
C LYS A 1172 -14.89 -9.11 -5.08
N THR A 1173 -15.64 -9.39 -6.12
CA THR A 1173 -17.10 -9.30 -6.15
C THR A 1173 -17.74 -10.55 -6.74
N THR A 1174 -19.03 -10.74 -6.44
CA THR A 1174 -19.83 -11.83 -7.02
C THR A 1174 -19.98 -11.68 -8.54
N ASP A 1175 -19.97 -10.44 -9.04
CA ASP A 1175 -20.03 -10.14 -10.47
C ASP A 1175 -18.75 -10.55 -11.20
N ASP A 1176 -17.57 -10.40 -10.56
CA ASP A 1176 -16.29 -10.87 -11.10
C ASP A 1176 -16.30 -12.40 -11.26
N PHE A 1177 -16.83 -13.11 -10.27
CA PHE A 1177 -16.99 -14.56 -10.32
C PHE A 1177 -17.96 -14.98 -11.43
N ILE A 1178 -19.12 -14.34 -11.54
CA ILE A 1178 -20.12 -14.62 -12.59
C ILE A 1178 -19.55 -14.33 -13.99
N ALA A 1179 -18.82 -13.24 -14.15
CA ALA A 1179 -18.15 -12.90 -15.41
C ALA A 1179 -17.09 -13.94 -15.79
N TRP A 1180 -16.33 -14.43 -14.81
CA TRP A 1180 -15.33 -15.47 -15.03
C TRP A 1180 -15.96 -16.81 -15.42
N VAL A 1181 -17.04 -17.23 -14.73
CA VAL A 1181 -17.78 -18.46 -15.03
C VAL A 1181 -18.37 -18.42 -16.44
N ARG A 1182 -18.96 -17.29 -16.87
CA ARG A 1182 -19.50 -17.13 -18.23
C ARG A 1182 -18.46 -17.28 -19.34
N ILE A 1183 -17.19 -16.94 -19.05
CA ILE A 1183 -16.10 -17.01 -20.03
C ILE A 1183 -15.47 -18.41 -20.05
N HIS A 1184 -15.28 -19.04 -18.88
CA HIS A 1184 -14.48 -20.25 -18.73
C HIS A 1184 -15.32 -21.53 -18.58
N ARG A 1185 -16.61 -21.40 -18.28
CA ARG A 1185 -17.60 -22.48 -18.20
C ARG A 1185 -18.91 -22.07 -18.90
N PRO A 1186 -18.88 -21.78 -20.20
CA PRO A 1186 -20.05 -21.34 -20.97
C PRO A 1186 -21.15 -22.42 -21.09
N ASP A 1187 -20.81 -23.66 -20.73
CA ASP A 1187 -21.71 -24.82 -20.56
C ASP A 1187 -22.63 -24.70 -19.33
N LEU A 1188 -22.31 -23.83 -18.37
CA LEU A 1188 -23.07 -23.63 -17.13
C LEU A 1188 -24.18 -22.58 -17.35
N ASP A 1189 -25.44 -23.02 -17.41
CA ASP A 1189 -26.59 -22.14 -17.59
C ASP A 1189 -27.09 -21.59 -16.24
N LEU A 1190 -26.62 -20.38 -15.89
CA LEU A 1190 -26.94 -19.67 -14.65
C LEU A 1190 -28.43 -19.28 -14.51
N MET A 1191 -29.26 -19.52 -15.52
CA MET A 1191 -30.70 -19.22 -15.53
C MET A 1191 -31.58 -20.48 -15.55
N ARG A 1192 -30.99 -21.68 -15.53
CA ARG A 1192 -31.72 -22.96 -15.65
C ARG A 1192 -32.28 -23.44 -14.29
N PRO A 1193 -33.54 -23.93 -14.22
CA PRO A 1193 -34.10 -24.51 -12.99
C PRO A 1193 -33.47 -25.88 -12.63
N PRO A 1194 -33.55 -26.33 -11.36
CA PRO A 1194 -32.95 -27.58 -10.92
C PRO A 1194 -33.61 -28.80 -11.59
N ARG A 1195 -32.78 -29.79 -11.98
CA ARG A 1195 -33.28 -31.07 -12.49
C ARG A 1195 -33.86 -31.88 -11.34
N ASN A 1196 -35.13 -32.31 -11.48
CA ASN A 1196 -35.73 -33.29 -10.59
C ASN A 1196 -35.06 -34.65 -10.82
N PRO A 1197 -34.32 -35.22 -9.86
CA PRO A 1197 -33.59 -36.47 -10.06
C PRO A 1197 -34.51 -37.70 -10.07
N PHE A 1198 -35.83 -37.54 -9.94
CA PHE A 1198 -36.81 -38.63 -9.85
C PHE A 1198 -37.70 -38.79 -11.09
N LEU A 1199 -37.40 -38.13 -12.21
CA LEU A 1199 -38.08 -38.38 -13.49
C LEU A 1199 -37.12 -39.04 -14.49
N PRO A 1200 -37.48 -40.19 -15.11
CA PRO A 1200 -36.73 -40.76 -16.23
C PRO A 1200 -36.80 -39.84 -17.45
N ASP A 1201 -35.70 -39.76 -18.21
CA ASP A 1201 -35.42 -38.80 -19.30
C ASP A 1201 -36.39 -38.80 -20.51
N ASP A 1202 -37.46 -39.61 -20.51
CA ASP A 1202 -38.40 -39.75 -21.64
C ASP A 1202 -39.88 -39.67 -21.21
N SER A 1203 -40.32 -38.53 -20.67
CA SER A 1203 -41.76 -38.23 -20.53
C SER A 1203 -42.12 -36.95 -21.29
N PRO A 1204 -43.11 -36.98 -22.21
CA PRO A 1204 -43.52 -35.79 -22.95
C PRO A 1204 -44.21 -34.76 -22.03
N PRO A 1205 -44.24 -33.46 -22.42
CA PRO A 1205 -44.77 -32.42 -21.55
C PRO A 1205 -46.27 -32.61 -21.34
N THR A 1206 -46.67 -33.02 -20.14
CA THR A 1206 -48.07 -33.05 -19.74
C THR A 1206 -48.52 -31.62 -19.44
N VAL A 1207 -49.49 -31.18 -20.24
CA VAL A 1207 -50.18 -29.89 -20.17
C VAL A 1207 -50.85 -29.69 -18.80
N MET A 1208 -50.83 -28.44 -18.31
CA MET A 1208 -51.51 -27.94 -17.11
C MET A 1208 -53.01 -28.30 -17.04
N PRO A 1209 -53.61 -28.20 -15.84
CA PRO A 1209 -54.36 -26.98 -15.53
C PRO A 1209 -53.76 -26.12 -14.41
#